data_AF-A0AA40BDD3-F1
#
_entry.id   AF-A0AA40BDD3-F1
#
_cell.length_a   1.000
_cell.length_b   1.000
_cell.length_c   1.000
_cell.angle_alpha   90.00
_cell.angle_beta   90.00
_cell.angle_gamma   90.00
#
_symmetry.space_group_name_H-M   'P 1'
#
loop_
_entity.id
_entity.type
_entity.pdbx_description
1 polymer ?
#
loop_
_entity_poly.entity_id
_entity_poly.type
_entity_poly.pdbx_seq_one_letter_code
_entity_poly.pdbx_strand_id
1 'polypeptide(L)'
;MAQLSLLGLVLTTVVTPVLGGVKYPDCTSGPLKGNLTTTLTYCPFPSADIPPSNAPGFSKLGLSAYQWWNEALHGVAHNRGISWGGQFNAATQFPQAITTGAAFDDALVEQIGTAISTEARAFANSGRAHLDFWTPDVNPFRDPRWGRGHETPGEDPFVNKRWAAAFVRGMQGPGPTHRVVATCKHFAAYDLENSGSTTRFNFNAKVSTQDLAEYYLPPFQQCARDSKVGSIMCSYNAVNGVPACANSYLIDTILRKHWNWTDENQYVVSDCDAVYYLGNANGGHRYKSSYAAAIGASLEAGCDNMCWATDGTQPNAAPAFSSKLFSQETLDKAILRQYQGLVKAGLFDGPNGMYRKLGAPDVNTQAAKDLALRAAQEGIVLLKNNGILPIALNSSGTSVAMVGFWANTADKMLGGYSGSPPFNHDPVAAAKAMGITTNFVNGPLTQSSADTSSAVSAAQKSNVIIYFGGIDNTVEKESQDRTSISWPAGQLAMIQKLAGLGKPVIVVKMGTHVDDTPLLSLPNVKAILWAGYPGQDGGTAVMDIITGVAAPAGRLPVTMYPSSFTSQAPYTNMALRPSGSYPGRTYRWFKDAVFPFGHGLHYTNFSVSVASGFPASFSIQDLLASCKGAAYSDLCPFPSVPVVVANTGSRLSDYVVLGFLAGQYGPAPYPIKTLAAYKRLFAVAPGQSQTAVLEWTLGNLARVDERGNSVLYPGTYTLLLDQPTVANVSFSLSGAEAVLDKWPQPPA
;
A
#
# COMPACT_ATOMS: atom_id res chain seq x y z
N MET A 1 51.36 -5.44 12.94
CA MET A 1 51.07 -6.13 14.22
C MET A 1 49.56 -6.04 14.42
N ALA A 2 48.73 -6.90 13.83
CA ALA A 2 48.54 -8.33 14.12
C ALA A 2 48.13 -8.58 15.58
N GLN A 3 46.83 -8.63 15.84
CA GLN A 3 46.23 -9.57 16.79
C GLN A 3 44.79 -9.89 16.34
N LEU A 4 44.60 -11.16 16.02
CA LEU A 4 43.37 -11.79 15.56
C LEU A 4 42.31 -11.82 16.67
N SER A 5 41.08 -11.41 16.34
CA SER A 5 39.86 -11.77 17.08
C SER A 5 39.25 -13.04 16.48
N LEU A 6 39.61 -14.18 17.06
CA LEU A 6 38.91 -15.45 16.87
C LEU A 6 37.99 -15.67 18.08
N LEU A 7 36.71 -15.32 17.96
CA LEU A 7 35.66 -15.85 18.82
C LEU A 7 34.55 -16.37 17.92
N GLY A 8 34.58 -17.68 17.71
CA GLY A 8 33.49 -18.41 17.09
C GLY A 8 32.26 -18.34 18.00
N LEU A 9 31.17 -17.78 17.46
CA LEU A 9 29.84 -17.96 18.00
C LEU A 9 29.44 -19.41 17.75
N VAL A 10 29.52 -20.25 18.78
CA VAL A 10 28.83 -21.54 18.76
C VAL A 10 27.34 -21.24 19.00
N LEU A 11 26.59 -21.15 17.90
CA LEU A 11 25.13 -21.22 17.91
C LEU A 11 24.74 -22.66 18.24
N THR A 12 24.30 -22.92 19.46
CA THR A 12 23.43 -24.06 19.74
C THR A 12 22.06 -23.53 20.10
N THR A 13 21.27 -23.22 19.07
CA THR A 13 19.83 -22.99 19.15
C THR A 13 19.12 -24.27 18.72
N VAL A 14 18.43 -24.93 19.64
CA VAL A 14 17.42 -25.93 19.28
C VAL A 14 16.08 -25.19 19.23
N VAL A 15 15.75 -24.64 18.07
CA VAL A 15 14.36 -24.35 17.67
C VAL A 15 14.26 -24.70 16.19
N THR A 16 13.50 -25.74 15.86
CA THR A 16 13.29 -26.17 14.49
C THR A 16 12.50 -25.10 13.73
N PRO A 17 13.01 -24.49 12.65
CA PRO A 17 12.14 -23.83 11.69
C PRO A 17 11.04 -24.82 11.29
N VAL A 18 9.79 -24.36 11.18
CA VAL A 18 8.78 -25.15 10.47
C VAL A 18 9.23 -25.15 9.01
N LEU A 19 10.02 -26.15 8.64
CA LEU A 19 10.46 -26.38 7.27
C LEU A 19 9.27 -26.98 6.52
N GLY A 20 8.77 -26.22 5.54
CA GLY A 20 7.69 -26.65 4.65
C GLY A 20 6.43 -25.78 4.77
N GLY A 21 5.63 -25.79 3.71
CA GLY A 21 4.32 -25.14 3.66
C GLY A 21 3.20 -26.00 4.23
N VAL A 22 1.97 -25.54 3.99
CA VAL A 22 0.75 -26.19 4.47
C VAL A 22 0.71 -27.67 4.11
N LYS A 23 0.32 -28.49 5.08
CA LYS A 23 -0.08 -29.88 4.87
C LYS A 23 -1.57 -29.99 5.15
N TYR A 24 -2.32 -30.36 4.13
CA TYR A 24 -3.76 -30.51 4.24
C TYR A 24 -4.10 -31.77 5.06
N PRO A 25 -4.92 -31.65 6.11
CA PRO A 25 -5.33 -32.80 6.91
C PRO A 25 -6.17 -33.78 6.08
N ASP A 26 -5.99 -35.07 6.32
CA ASP A 26 -6.85 -36.10 5.76
C ASP A 26 -8.19 -36.14 6.52
N CYS A 27 -9.17 -35.47 5.94
CA CYS A 27 -10.53 -35.36 6.46
C CYS A 27 -11.39 -36.60 6.20
N THR A 28 -10.90 -37.57 5.40
CA THR A 28 -11.65 -38.75 4.96
C THR A 28 -11.27 -40.03 5.68
N SER A 29 -9.98 -40.20 5.99
CA SER A 29 -9.42 -41.35 6.70
C SER A 29 -8.54 -40.99 7.89
N GLY A 30 -8.22 -39.71 8.09
CA GLY A 30 -7.38 -39.25 9.20
C GLY A 30 -8.14 -39.07 10.52
N PRO A 31 -7.43 -38.63 11.58
CA PRO A 31 -8.00 -38.48 12.93
C PRO A 31 -9.18 -37.51 13.06
N LEU A 32 -9.38 -36.62 12.07
CA LEU A 32 -10.51 -35.68 12.04
C LEU A 32 -11.77 -36.23 11.35
N LYS A 33 -11.71 -37.46 10.83
CA LYS A 33 -12.85 -38.12 10.20
C LYS A 33 -14.04 -38.17 11.17
N GLY A 34 -15.18 -37.60 10.75
CA GLY A 34 -16.42 -37.58 11.54
C GLY A 34 -16.58 -36.38 12.49
N ASN A 35 -15.53 -35.58 12.72
CA ASN A 35 -15.60 -34.35 13.53
C ASN A 35 -15.94 -33.09 12.70
N LEU A 36 -15.99 -33.22 11.37
CA LEU A 36 -16.13 -32.10 10.42
C LEU A 36 -17.56 -31.60 10.24
N THR A 37 -18.57 -32.35 10.65
CA THR A 37 -19.98 -32.01 10.39
C THR A 37 -20.66 -31.24 11.52
N THR A 38 -20.03 -31.06 12.69
CA THR A 38 -20.71 -30.38 13.80
C THR A 38 -19.89 -29.45 14.69
N THR A 39 -18.57 -29.57 14.88
CA THR A 39 -17.94 -28.81 15.97
C THR A 39 -16.40 -28.74 15.89
N LEU A 40 -15.84 -27.79 15.13
CA LEU A 40 -14.57 -27.16 15.55
C LEU A 40 -14.78 -26.25 16.79
N THR A 41 -16.04 -26.01 17.16
CA THR A 41 -16.50 -25.29 18.36
C THR A 41 -16.13 -25.98 19.69
N TYR A 42 -15.69 -27.24 19.67
CA TYR A 42 -15.42 -28.02 20.90
C TYR A 42 -14.20 -28.96 20.78
N CYS A 43 -13.15 -28.59 20.03
CA CYS A 43 -11.87 -29.29 20.21
C CYS A 43 -11.17 -28.71 21.44
N PRO A 44 -11.01 -29.46 22.55
CA PRO A 44 -10.14 -29.03 23.64
C PRO A 44 -8.70 -29.05 23.12
N PHE A 45 -8.24 -27.91 22.63
CA PHE A 45 -6.81 -27.67 22.53
C PHE A 45 -6.25 -27.79 23.95
N PRO A 46 -5.09 -28.45 24.13
CA PRO A 46 -4.48 -28.53 25.46
C PRO A 46 -4.42 -27.12 26.05
N SER A 47 -5.03 -26.98 27.23
CA SER A 47 -5.14 -25.72 27.96
C SER A 47 -3.76 -25.08 28.06
N ALA A 48 -3.63 -23.86 27.51
CA ALA A 48 -2.49 -22.92 27.57
C ALA A 48 -1.67 -22.65 26.28
N ASP A 49 -1.90 -23.35 25.17
CA ASP A 49 -1.13 -23.13 23.93
C ASP A 49 -1.94 -22.36 22.87
N ILE A 50 -1.97 -21.03 22.96
CA ILE A 50 -2.32 -20.21 21.79
C ILE A 50 -1.22 -20.44 20.76
N PRO A 51 -1.55 -20.83 19.53
CA PRO A 51 -0.52 -20.97 18.51
C PRO A 51 0.07 -19.58 18.24
N PRO A 52 1.36 -19.34 18.51
CA PRO A 52 2.01 -18.14 17.98
C PRO A 52 2.01 -18.24 16.45
N SER A 53 2.46 -17.21 15.74
CA SER A 53 2.56 -17.26 14.27
C SER A 53 3.30 -18.50 13.73
N ASN A 54 4.12 -19.16 14.54
CA ASN A 54 4.65 -20.50 14.29
C ASN A 54 3.89 -21.56 15.12
N ALA A 55 2.75 -22.06 14.67
CA ALA A 55 2.06 -23.11 15.40
C ALA A 55 2.80 -24.46 15.22
N PRO A 56 3.05 -25.22 16.31
CA PRO A 56 3.60 -26.56 16.22
C PRO A 56 2.62 -27.59 15.62
N GLY A 57 1.34 -27.21 15.45
CA GLY A 57 0.27 -28.11 15.06
C GLY A 57 -0.20 -28.99 16.21
N PHE A 58 -1.06 -29.95 15.90
CA PHE A 58 -1.57 -30.91 16.88
C PHE A 58 -1.67 -32.30 16.25
N SER A 59 -0.57 -33.05 16.34
CA SER A 59 -0.38 -34.34 15.66
C SER A 59 -1.44 -35.39 16.03
N LYS A 60 -1.98 -35.35 17.25
CA LYS A 60 -3.08 -36.25 17.68
C LYS A 60 -4.37 -36.06 16.87
N LEU A 61 -4.62 -34.86 16.35
CA LEU A 61 -5.72 -34.57 15.43
C LEU A 61 -5.27 -34.59 13.97
N GLY A 62 -4.05 -35.02 13.67
CA GLY A 62 -3.51 -34.96 12.30
C GLY A 62 -3.32 -33.53 11.77
N LEU A 63 -3.29 -32.52 12.65
CA LEU A 63 -2.99 -31.14 12.30
C LEU A 63 -1.47 -30.95 12.29
N SER A 64 -0.93 -30.54 11.14
CA SER A 64 0.49 -30.23 11.01
C SER A 64 0.83 -28.86 11.59
N ALA A 65 2.12 -28.61 11.79
CA ALA A 65 2.61 -27.26 12.05
C ALA A 65 2.16 -26.32 10.92
N TYR A 66 1.93 -25.06 11.29
CA TYR A 66 1.46 -24.03 10.36
C TYR A 66 2.21 -22.72 10.65
N GLN A 67 2.52 -21.96 9.60
CA GLN A 67 3.11 -20.62 9.68
C GLN A 67 2.12 -19.56 9.19
N TRP A 68 1.74 -18.63 10.06
CA TRP A 68 0.85 -17.49 9.72
C TRP A 68 1.60 -16.37 9.01
N TRP A 69 2.91 -16.23 9.27
CA TRP A 69 3.69 -15.22 8.59
C TRP A 69 3.99 -15.68 7.16
N ASN A 70 3.25 -15.14 6.20
CA ASN A 70 3.53 -15.21 4.77
C ASN A 70 3.29 -13.82 4.19
N GLU A 71 4.10 -13.40 3.23
CA GLU A 71 4.05 -12.04 2.69
C GLU A 71 3.80 -12.09 1.18
N ALA A 72 2.95 -11.18 0.71
CA ALA A 72 2.63 -11.07 -0.71
C ALA A 72 2.22 -9.64 -1.12
N LEU A 73 2.99 -8.64 -0.68
CA LEU A 73 2.65 -7.22 -0.85
C LEU A 73 2.39 -6.86 -2.33
N HIS A 74 3.27 -7.29 -3.22
CA HIS A 74 3.20 -7.03 -4.66
C HIS A 74 3.66 -8.23 -5.50
N GLY A 75 3.48 -9.43 -4.96
CA GLY A 75 4.03 -10.69 -5.46
C GLY A 75 4.34 -11.61 -4.28
N VAL A 76 4.33 -12.94 -4.46
CA VAL A 76 4.73 -13.87 -3.39
C VAL A 76 6.16 -13.52 -2.96
N ALA A 77 6.38 -13.27 -1.67
CA ALA A 77 7.62 -12.67 -1.17
C ALA A 77 8.58 -13.66 -0.50
N HIS A 78 9.84 -13.26 -0.32
CA HIS A 78 10.74 -13.97 0.59
C HIS A 78 10.28 -13.77 2.02
N ASN A 79 9.84 -14.84 2.66
CA ASN A 79 9.37 -14.81 4.03
C ASN A 79 9.52 -16.20 4.69
N ARG A 80 9.47 -16.25 6.02
CA ARG A 80 9.63 -17.47 6.83
C ARG A 80 8.65 -18.59 6.45
N GLY A 81 7.41 -18.25 6.06
CA GLY A 81 6.41 -19.24 5.66
C GLY A 81 6.54 -19.77 4.24
N ILE A 82 7.48 -19.24 3.45
CA ILE A 82 7.56 -19.48 2.01
C ILE A 82 8.89 -20.16 1.65
N SER A 83 8.79 -21.30 0.97
CA SER A 83 9.93 -22.14 0.57
C SER A 83 10.13 -22.13 -0.96
N TRP A 84 11.21 -21.51 -1.40
CA TRP A 84 11.59 -21.35 -2.79
C TRP A 84 12.41 -22.53 -3.32
N GLY A 85 12.29 -22.84 -4.61
CA GLY A 85 13.14 -23.82 -5.31
C GLY A 85 12.37 -24.79 -6.20
N GLY A 86 13.10 -25.57 -7.01
CA GLY A 86 12.49 -26.44 -8.02
C GLY A 86 11.62 -25.66 -9.00
N GLN A 87 10.39 -26.10 -9.24
CA GLN A 87 9.40 -25.42 -10.09
C GLN A 87 8.84 -24.11 -9.49
N PHE A 88 9.21 -23.79 -8.25
CA PHE A 88 8.77 -22.60 -7.50
C PHE A 88 9.99 -21.76 -7.09
N ASN A 89 10.96 -21.61 -7.99
CA ASN A 89 12.14 -20.77 -7.79
C ASN A 89 11.88 -19.29 -8.13
N ALA A 90 10.71 -18.96 -8.69
CA ALA A 90 10.29 -17.61 -9.02
C ALA A 90 8.77 -17.43 -8.88
N ALA A 91 8.32 -16.19 -8.70
CA ALA A 91 6.93 -15.75 -8.70
C ALA A 91 6.86 -14.33 -9.30
N THR A 92 5.72 -13.95 -9.87
CA THR A 92 5.56 -12.66 -10.53
C THR A 92 5.72 -11.53 -9.51
N GLN A 93 6.55 -10.54 -9.82
CA GLN A 93 6.78 -9.36 -8.99
C GLN A 93 6.26 -8.11 -9.69
N PHE A 94 5.09 -7.64 -9.25
CA PHE A 94 4.42 -6.44 -9.74
C PHE A 94 5.14 -5.17 -9.24
N PRO A 95 4.79 -3.98 -9.75
CA PRO A 95 5.22 -2.72 -9.13
C PRO A 95 4.78 -2.64 -7.66
N GLN A 96 5.53 -1.90 -6.84
CA GLN A 96 5.08 -1.56 -5.48
C GLN A 96 3.71 -0.88 -5.49
N ALA A 97 3.00 -0.95 -4.37
CA ALA A 97 1.65 -0.38 -4.24
C ALA A 97 1.61 1.11 -4.62
N ILE A 98 2.65 1.88 -4.32
CA ILE A 98 2.70 3.31 -4.67
C ILE A 98 2.71 3.56 -6.18
N THR A 99 3.39 2.71 -6.96
CA THR A 99 3.41 2.81 -8.43
C THR A 99 2.10 2.32 -9.01
N THR A 100 1.55 1.22 -8.50
CA THR A 100 0.25 0.71 -8.96
C THR A 100 -0.89 1.68 -8.63
N GLY A 101 -0.87 2.30 -7.44
CA GLY A 101 -1.83 3.31 -7.00
C GLY A 101 -1.85 4.55 -7.89
N ALA A 102 -0.71 4.90 -8.50
CA ALA A 102 -0.61 5.98 -9.47
C ALA A 102 -1.37 5.73 -10.78
N ALA A 103 -1.80 4.49 -11.04
CA ALA A 103 -2.63 4.16 -12.20
C ALA A 103 -4.09 4.58 -12.03
N PHE A 104 -4.60 4.71 -10.79
CA PHE A 104 -6.01 4.97 -10.49
C PHE A 104 -6.98 4.01 -11.22
N ASP A 105 -6.63 2.72 -11.24
CA ASP A 105 -7.44 1.64 -11.83
C ASP A 105 -7.69 0.51 -10.83
N ASP A 106 -8.90 0.47 -10.29
CA ASP A 106 -9.31 -0.56 -9.33
C ASP A 106 -9.37 -1.96 -9.96
N ALA A 107 -9.65 -2.05 -11.25
CA ALA A 107 -9.70 -3.34 -11.95
C ALA A 107 -8.29 -3.92 -12.09
N LEU A 108 -7.30 -3.08 -12.37
CA LEU A 108 -5.88 -3.47 -12.36
C LEU A 108 -5.46 -4.00 -10.99
N VAL A 109 -5.82 -3.30 -9.90
CA VAL A 109 -5.52 -3.73 -8.53
C VAL A 109 -6.13 -5.10 -8.20
N GLU A 110 -7.39 -5.33 -8.59
CA GLU A 110 -8.07 -6.61 -8.38
C GLU A 110 -7.45 -7.75 -9.22
N GLN A 111 -7.03 -7.45 -10.46
CA GLN A 111 -6.31 -8.40 -11.33
C GLN A 111 -4.96 -8.79 -10.71
N ILE A 112 -4.22 -7.81 -10.17
CA ILE A 112 -2.94 -8.06 -9.48
C ILE A 112 -3.17 -8.93 -8.23
N GLY A 113 -4.11 -8.56 -7.37
CA GLY A 113 -4.46 -9.38 -6.19
C GLY A 113 -4.90 -10.81 -6.57
N THR A 114 -5.60 -10.96 -7.70
CA THR A 114 -6.00 -12.27 -8.24
C THR A 114 -4.80 -13.10 -8.70
N ALA A 115 -3.86 -12.49 -9.43
CA ALA A 115 -2.64 -13.17 -9.87
C ALA A 115 -1.80 -13.59 -8.65
N ILE A 116 -1.54 -12.66 -7.72
CA ILE A 116 -0.76 -12.92 -6.50
C ILE A 116 -1.36 -14.07 -5.69
N SER A 117 -2.66 -14.04 -5.40
CA SER A 117 -3.30 -15.11 -4.61
C SER A 117 -3.38 -16.44 -5.35
N THR A 118 -3.42 -16.43 -6.68
CA THR A 118 -3.34 -17.66 -7.50
C THR A 118 -1.97 -18.30 -7.35
N GLU A 119 -0.89 -17.51 -7.47
CA GLU A 119 0.47 -18.00 -7.26
C GLU A 119 0.68 -18.44 -5.81
N ALA A 120 0.27 -17.63 -4.84
CA ALA A 120 0.33 -17.95 -3.42
C ALA A 120 -0.35 -19.28 -3.09
N ARG A 121 -1.53 -19.53 -3.66
CA ARG A 121 -2.26 -20.79 -3.47
C ARG A 121 -1.58 -21.96 -4.18
N ALA A 122 -0.96 -21.76 -5.34
CA ALA A 122 -0.15 -22.78 -6.00
C ALA A 122 1.09 -23.18 -5.17
N PHE A 123 1.77 -22.20 -4.56
CA PHE A 123 2.84 -22.45 -3.58
C PHE A 123 2.28 -23.26 -2.39
N ALA A 124 1.15 -22.86 -1.83
CA ALA A 124 0.53 -23.55 -0.71
C ALA A 124 0.15 -25.00 -1.03
N ASN A 125 -0.52 -25.25 -2.15
CA ASN A 125 -0.88 -26.59 -2.62
C ASN A 125 0.32 -27.52 -2.80
N SER A 126 1.49 -26.95 -3.05
CA SER A 126 2.75 -27.69 -3.22
C SER A 126 3.57 -27.80 -1.93
N GLY A 127 2.99 -27.45 -0.78
CA GLY A 127 3.67 -27.48 0.51
C GLY A 127 4.83 -26.48 0.58
N ARG A 128 4.68 -25.31 -0.04
CA ARG A 128 5.71 -24.25 -0.10
C ARG A 128 5.29 -22.91 0.47
N ALA A 129 4.02 -22.73 0.80
CA ALA A 129 3.49 -21.58 1.53
C ALA A 129 2.32 -22.05 2.40
N HIS A 130 1.74 -21.15 3.18
CA HIS A 130 0.50 -21.39 3.90
C HIS A 130 -0.67 -20.61 3.28
N LEU A 131 -1.79 -20.48 3.98
CA LEU A 131 -3.05 -20.02 3.39
C LEU A 131 -3.44 -18.59 3.78
N ASP A 132 -2.65 -17.91 4.61
CA ASP A 132 -2.83 -16.50 4.99
C ASP A 132 -1.60 -15.65 4.67
N PHE A 133 -1.83 -14.44 4.17
CA PHE A 133 -0.79 -13.54 3.69
C PHE A 133 -1.01 -12.13 4.24
N TRP A 134 0.04 -11.54 4.80
CA TRP A 134 -0.03 -10.28 5.52
C TRP A 134 0.03 -9.06 4.59
N THR A 135 -1.00 -8.93 3.78
CA THR A 135 -1.15 -7.90 2.75
C THR A 135 -2.65 -7.62 2.56
N PRO A 136 -3.07 -6.40 2.19
CA PRO A 136 -2.26 -5.22 1.84
C PRO A 136 -1.88 -4.32 3.03
N ASP A 137 -0.83 -3.51 2.85
CA ASP A 137 -0.66 -2.28 3.62
C ASP A 137 -1.63 -1.21 3.08
N VAL A 138 -2.48 -0.69 3.96
CA VAL A 138 -3.54 0.28 3.65
C VAL A 138 -3.37 1.59 4.41
N ASN A 139 -2.28 1.75 5.17
CA ASN A 139 -1.98 3.00 5.86
C ASN A 139 -1.83 4.15 4.86
N PRO A 140 -2.40 5.34 5.11
CA PRO A 140 -2.13 6.51 4.28
C PRO A 140 -0.68 7.00 4.43
N PHE A 141 -0.01 7.29 3.32
CA PHE A 141 1.35 7.85 3.28
C PHE A 141 1.37 9.33 3.68
N ARG A 142 1.14 9.60 4.97
CA ARG A 142 0.89 10.93 5.52
C ARG A 142 2.11 11.87 5.50
N ASP A 143 3.29 11.36 5.83
CA ASP A 143 4.53 12.13 5.83
C ASP A 143 5.48 11.55 4.78
N PRO A 144 6.03 12.36 3.85
CA PRO A 144 6.89 11.85 2.81
C PRO A 144 8.14 11.14 3.36
N ARG A 145 8.58 11.42 4.59
CA ARG A 145 9.77 10.77 5.17
C ARG A 145 9.59 9.30 5.50
N TRP A 146 8.37 8.79 5.54
CA TRP A 146 8.11 7.41 5.96
C TRP A 146 8.76 6.37 5.04
N GLY A 147 9.61 5.53 5.62
CA GLY A 147 10.43 4.53 4.94
C GLY A 147 9.62 3.42 4.26
N ARG A 148 8.38 3.20 4.70
CA ARG A 148 7.46 2.19 4.15
C ARG A 148 6.33 2.77 3.31
N GLY A 149 6.34 4.08 3.04
CA GLY A 149 5.27 4.70 2.26
C GLY A 149 5.12 4.14 0.85
N HIS A 150 6.18 3.54 0.29
CA HIS A 150 6.13 2.84 -1.00
C HIS A 150 5.26 1.57 -0.98
N GLU A 151 5.05 0.97 0.19
CA GLU A 151 4.19 -0.19 0.40
C GLU A 151 2.69 0.16 0.32
N THR A 152 2.35 1.44 0.25
CA THR A 152 0.97 1.95 0.29
C THR A 152 0.55 2.56 -1.05
N PRO A 153 -0.76 2.64 -1.36
CA PRO A 153 -1.22 3.21 -2.61
C PRO A 153 -1.27 4.75 -2.64
N GLY A 154 -0.80 5.45 -1.58
CA GLY A 154 -0.72 6.90 -1.55
C GLY A 154 -1.14 7.56 -0.25
N GLU A 155 -1.33 8.88 -0.29
CA GLU A 155 -1.65 9.70 0.90
C GLU A 155 -3.16 9.88 1.14
N ASP A 156 -4.01 9.47 0.20
CA ASP A 156 -5.44 9.77 0.19
C ASP A 156 -6.28 8.60 0.76
N PRO A 157 -7.11 8.83 1.79
CA PRO A 157 -7.88 7.75 2.40
C PRO A 157 -8.92 7.15 1.45
N PHE A 158 -9.45 7.89 0.46
CA PHE A 158 -10.40 7.33 -0.51
C PHE A 158 -9.70 6.40 -1.50
N VAL A 159 -8.53 6.77 -2.04
CA VAL A 159 -7.69 5.87 -2.84
C VAL A 159 -7.34 4.61 -2.05
N ASN A 160 -6.92 4.75 -0.79
CA ASN A 160 -6.60 3.60 0.06
C ASN A 160 -7.81 2.69 0.33
N LYS A 161 -9.02 3.24 0.48
CA LYS A 161 -10.26 2.43 0.53
C LYS A 161 -10.46 1.66 -0.78
N ARG A 162 -10.38 2.32 -1.94
CA ARG A 162 -10.58 1.66 -3.23
C ARG A 162 -9.55 0.55 -3.48
N TRP A 163 -8.29 0.81 -3.15
CA TRP A 163 -7.21 -0.18 -3.14
C TRP A 163 -7.54 -1.38 -2.25
N ALA A 164 -7.89 -1.14 -0.97
CA ALA A 164 -8.25 -2.20 -0.04
C ALA A 164 -9.43 -3.04 -0.55
N ALA A 165 -10.46 -2.40 -1.10
CA ALA A 165 -11.60 -3.09 -1.67
C ALA A 165 -11.22 -4.02 -2.83
N ALA A 166 -10.47 -3.50 -3.81
CA ALA A 166 -10.05 -4.25 -4.99
C ALA A 166 -9.05 -5.36 -4.65
N PHE A 167 -8.03 -5.05 -3.86
CA PHE A 167 -6.96 -5.99 -3.52
C PHE A 167 -7.47 -7.14 -2.64
N VAL A 168 -8.32 -6.86 -1.63
CA VAL A 168 -8.92 -7.91 -0.80
C VAL A 168 -9.85 -8.82 -1.62
N ARG A 169 -10.65 -8.27 -2.55
CA ARG A 169 -11.44 -9.11 -3.48
C ARG A 169 -10.55 -10.00 -4.33
N GLY A 170 -9.47 -9.44 -4.88
CA GLY A 170 -8.49 -10.19 -5.67
C GLY A 170 -7.86 -11.32 -4.85
N MET A 171 -7.44 -11.04 -3.62
CA MET A 171 -6.74 -12.00 -2.75
C MET A 171 -7.66 -13.10 -2.21
N GLN A 172 -8.86 -12.74 -1.74
CA GLN A 172 -9.80 -13.69 -1.15
C GLN A 172 -10.66 -14.41 -2.20
N GLY A 173 -10.87 -13.83 -3.38
CA GLY A 173 -11.67 -14.42 -4.45
C GLY A 173 -13.20 -14.40 -4.19
N PRO A 174 -14.00 -14.74 -5.20
CA PRO A 174 -15.46 -14.53 -5.19
C PRO A 174 -16.27 -15.68 -4.57
N GLY A 175 -15.64 -16.81 -4.25
CA GLY A 175 -16.30 -18.03 -3.80
C GLY A 175 -16.53 -18.11 -2.28
N PRO A 176 -17.25 -19.15 -1.82
CA PRO A 176 -17.46 -19.40 -0.40
C PRO A 176 -16.14 -19.73 0.34
N THR A 177 -15.17 -20.29 -0.39
CA THR A 177 -13.80 -20.52 0.06
C THR A 177 -12.92 -19.35 -0.38
N HIS A 178 -12.06 -18.86 0.50
CA HIS A 178 -11.06 -17.85 0.18
C HIS A 178 -9.88 -18.44 -0.59
N ARG A 179 -9.42 -17.78 -1.66
CA ARG A 179 -8.22 -18.20 -2.40
C ARG A 179 -6.97 -18.11 -1.53
N VAL A 180 -6.85 -17.09 -0.70
CA VAL A 180 -6.01 -17.02 0.50
C VAL A 180 -6.69 -16.05 1.48
N VAL A 181 -6.34 -16.10 2.77
CA VAL A 181 -6.74 -15.08 3.74
C VAL A 181 -5.85 -13.85 3.55
N ALA A 182 -6.46 -12.68 3.36
CA ALA A 182 -5.76 -11.41 3.33
C ALA A 182 -5.73 -10.79 4.74
N THR A 183 -4.73 -9.95 5.01
CA THR A 183 -4.60 -9.22 6.27
C THR A 183 -4.32 -7.74 6.00
N CYS A 184 -5.32 -6.88 6.24
CA CYS A 184 -5.09 -5.43 6.15
C CYS A 184 -4.18 -4.96 7.30
N LYS A 185 -3.11 -4.24 6.98
CA LYS A 185 -2.14 -3.73 7.95
C LYS A 185 -1.81 -2.26 7.73
N HIS A 186 -1.36 -1.52 8.73
CA HIS A 186 -1.17 -1.84 10.15
C HIS A 186 -2.13 -0.97 10.99
N PHE A 187 -3.04 -1.62 11.71
CA PHE A 187 -4.15 -1.02 12.46
C PHE A 187 -3.67 -0.56 13.85
N ALA A 188 -3.51 0.74 14.12
CA ALA A 188 -3.75 1.89 13.26
C ALA A 188 -2.81 3.07 13.57
N ALA A 189 -2.89 4.11 12.72
CA ALA A 189 -2.08 5.33 12.82
C ALA A 189 -0.56 5.04 12.87
N TYR A 190 -0.15 4.05 12.09
CA TYR A 190 1.24 3.67 11.87
C TYR A 190 1.71 4.27 10.54
N ASP A 191 2.58 5.27 10.62
CA ASP A 191 3.13 5.99 9.48
C ASP A 191 4.54 6.56 9.79
N LEU A 192 5.26 5.88 10.68
CA LEU A 192 6.59 6.24 11.16
C LEU A 192 7.37 4.98 11.58
N GLU A 193 8.59 4.82 11.05
CA GLU A 193 9.53 3.79 11.47
C GLU A 193 10.39 4.26 12.64
N ASN A 194 11.16 5.35 12.44
CA ASN A 194 12.19 5.85 13.35
C ASN A 194 12.44 7.36 13.16
N SER A 195 12.36 8.12 14.25
CA SER A 195 12.70 9.54 14.33
C SER A 195 13.44 9.86 15.63
N GLY A 196 14.77 9.91 15.55
CA GLY A 196 15.62 10.13 16.73
C GLY A 196 15.45 9.00 17.75
N SER A 197 15.06 9.34 18.98
CA SER A 197 14.76 8.36 20.04
C SER A 197 13.33 7.77 19.96
N THR A 198 12.48 8.32 19.09
CA THR A 198 11.14 7.79 18.84
C THR A 198 11.24 6.72 17.78
N THR A 199 10.85 5.50 18.12
CA THR A 199 10.80 4.37 17.20
C THR A 199 9.36 3.90 17.09
N ARG A 200 9.02 3.14 16.05
CA ARG A 200 7.72 2.47 15.93
C ARG A 200 7.31 1.69 17.18
N PHE A 201 8.28 1.15 17.90
CA PHE A 201 8.10 0.34 19.10
C PHE A 201 7.73 1.13 20.37
N ASN A 202 7.96 2.45 20.40
CA ASN A 202 7.61 3.32 21.54
C ASN A 202 6.78 4.54 21.15
N PHE A 203 6.46 4.70 19.86
CA PHE A 203 5.74 5.86 19.38
C PHE A 203 4.30 5.87 19.92
N ASN A 204 3.91 6.99 20.51
CA ASN A 204 2.54 7.24 20.95
C ASN A 204 1.90 8.29 20.06
N ALA A 205 1.23 7.84 19.00
CA ALA A 205 0.52 8.68 18.06
C ALA A 205 -0.61 9.43 18.80
N LYS A 206 -0.50 10.76 18.85
CA LYS A 206 -1.54 11.64 19.40
C LYS A 206 -2.45 12.10 18.27
N VAL A 207 -3.60 11.45 18.14
CA VAL A 207 -4.54 11.65 17.04
C VAL A 207 -5.88 12.12 17.59
N SER A 208 -6.42 13.21 17.04
CA SER A 208 -7.76 13.68 17.40
C SER A 208 -8.82 12.65 16.97
N THR A 209 -9.97 12.59 17.65
CA THR A 209 -11.07 11.70 17.22
C THR A 209 -11.50 11.99 15.79
N GLN A 210 -11.52 13.27 15.40
CA GLN A 210 -11.80 13.71 14.04
C GLN A 210 -10.80 13.13 13.03
N ASP A 211 -9.48 13.36 13.20
CA ASP A 211 -8.48 12.86 12.24
C ASP A 211 -8.44 11.32 12.23
N LEU A 212 -8.66 10.67 13.37
CA LEU A 212 -8.72 9.23 13.48
C LEU A 212 -9.83 8.66 12.58
N ALA A 213 -11.04 9.21 12.68
CA ALA A 213 -12.18 8.80 11.86
C ALA A 213 -12.11 9.28 10.41
N GLU A 214 -11.51 10.45 10.14
CA GLU A 214 -11.47 11.08 8.81
C GLU A 214 -10.35 10.57 7.90
N TYR A 215 -9.24 10.08 8.47
CA TYR A 215 -8.02 9.82 7.72
C TYR A 215 -7.36 8.48 8.03
N TYR A 216 -7.13 8.18 9.31
CA TYR A 216 -6.34 7.00 9.69
C TYR A 216 -7.11 5.69 9.65
N LEU A 217 -8.41 5.71 9.93
CA LEU A 217 -9.27 4.53 9.99
C LEU A 217 -10.13 4.22 8.75
N PRO A 218 -10.47 5.15 7.84
CA PRO A 218 -11.30 4.83 6.67
C PRO A 218 -10.82 3.64 5.82
N PRO A 219 -9.51 3.42 5.56
CA PRO A 219 -9.07 2.24 4.84
C PRO A 219 -9.35 0.93 5.58
N PHE A 220 -9.25 0.93 6.92
CA PHE A 220 -9.59 -0.22 7.76
C PHE A 220 -11.10 -0.43 7.90
N GLN A 221 -11.89 0.65 7.91
CA GLN A 221 -13.35 0.58 7.80
C GLN A 221 -13.73 -0.17 6.52
N GLN A 222 -13.09 0.15 5.38
CA GLN A 222 -13.32 -0.59 4.14
C GLN A 222 -12.93 -2.06 4.30
N CYS A 223 -11.75 -2.37 4.83
CA CYS A 223 -11.33 -3.76 5.03
C CYS A 223 -12.32 -4.57 5.89
N ALA A 224 -12.71 -4.02 7.04
CA ALA A 224 -13.53 -4.71 8.03
C ALA A 224 -15.02 -4.70 7.68
N ARG A 225 -15.61 -3.52 7.50
CA ARG A 225 -17.05 -3.34 7.32
C ARG A 225 -17.51 -3.79 5.94
N ASP A 226 -16.79 -3.34 4.91
CA ASP A 226 -17.29 -3.34 3.53
C ASP A 226 -16.72 -4.51 2.71
N SER A 227 -15.46 -4.88 2.95
CA SER A 227 -14.78 -6.00 2.27
C SER A 227 -14.80 -7.30 3.07
N LYS A 228 -15.14 -7.24 4.37
CA LYS A 228 -15.13 -8.40 5.30
C LYS A 228 -13.83 -9.21 5.20
N VAL A 229 -12.69 -8.52 5.25
CA VAL A 229 -11.35 -9.14 5.21
C VAL A 229 -11.23 -10.22 6.29
N GLY A 230 -10.53 -11.33 6.02
CA GLY A 230 -10.39 -12.42 6.98
C GLY A 230 -9.46 -12.09 8.16
N SER A 231 -8.52 -11.15 8.00
CA SER A 231 -7.63 -10.73 9.08
C SER A 231 -7.27 -9.24 9.05
N ILE A 232 -6.91 -8.71 10.21
CA ILE A 232 -6.34 -7.37 10.39
C ILE A 232 -5.10 -7.47 11.28
N MET A 233 -4.04 -6.75 10.93
CA MET A 233 -2.83 -6.70 11.76
C MET A 233 -2.83 -5.46 12.65
N CYS A 234 -2.71 -5.62 13.97
CA CYS A 234 -2.52 -4.49 14.88
C CYS A 234 -1.04 -4.01 14.86
N SER A 235 -0.84 -2.69 14.91
CA SER A 235 0.47 -2.06 14.73
C SER A 235 1.34 -2.03 16.00
N TYR A 236 2.61 -1.65 15.85
CA TYR A 236 3.53 -1.45 16.98
C TYR A 236 3.16 -0.29 17.89
N ASN A 237 2.76 0.84 17.31
CA ASN A 237 2.63 2.11 18.03
C ASN A 237 1.46 2.09 19.03
N ALA A 238 1.49 3.01 19.98
CA ALA A 238 0.31 3.39 20.75
C ALA A 238 -0.49 4.45 20.01
N VAL A 239 -1.80 4.45 20.23
CA VAL A 239 -2.72 5.50 19.80
C VAL A 239 -3.33 6.09 21.05
N ASN A 240 -3.12 7.38 21.28
CA ASN A 240 -3.63 8.13 22.42
C ASN A 240 -3.35 7.46 23.78
N GLY A 241 -2.18 6.85 23.95
CA GLY A 241 -1.72 6.26 25.21
C GLY A 241 -1.88 4.74 25.35
N VAL A 242 -2.55 4.08 24.41
CA VAL A 242 -2.75 2.62 24.47
C VAL A 242 -2.12 1.94 23.24
N PRO A 243 -1.17 1.00 23.42
CA PRO A 243 -0.59 0.22 22.32
C PRO A 243 -1.67 -0.48 21.48
N ALA A 244 -1.56 -0.42 20.16
CA ALA A 244 -2.64 -0.82 19.25
C ALA A 244 -3.10 -2.27 19.46
N CYS A 245 -2.17 -3.20 19.70
CA CYS A 245 -2.49 -4.61 19.96
C CYS A 245 -3.14 -4.90 21.33
N ALA A 246 -3.21 -3.94 22.25
CA ALA A 246 -3.95 -4.03 23.50
C ALA A 246 -5.04 -2.95 23.62
N ASN A 247 -5.42 -2.33 22.51
CA ASN A 247 -6.37 -1.22 22.50
C ASN A 247 -7.78 -1.72 22.22
N SER A 248 -8.55 -2.00 23.29
CA SER A 248 -9.94 -2.46 23.16
C SER A 248 -10.87 -1.44 22.51
N TYR A 249 -10.57 -0.14 22.58
CA TYR A 249 -11.34 0.86 21.83
C TYR A 249 -11.16 0.69 20.32
N LEU A 250 -9.94 0.43 19.85
CA LEU A 250 -9.69 0.15 18.44
C LEU A 250 -10.25 -1.23 18.03
N ILE A 251 -9.88 -2.29 18.74
CA ILE A 251 -10.18 -3.68 18.34
C ILE A 251 -11.63 -4.05 18.64
N ASP A 252 -12.11 -3.87 19.86
CA ASP A 252 -13.46 -4.29 20.24
C ASP A 252 -14.52 -3.24 19.91
N THR A 253 -14.36 -1.99 20.39
CA THR A 253 -15.38 -0.95 20.19
C THR A 253 -15.54 -0.54 18.73
N ILE A 254 -14.45 -0.23 18.02
CA ILE A 254 -14.53 0.20 16.62
C ILE A 254 -14.60 -1.00 15.69
N LEU A 255 -13.56 -1.84 15.68
CA LEU A 255 -13.44 -2.89 14.67
C LEU A 255 -14.53 -3.97 14.81
N ARG A 256 -14.70 -4.58 15.99
CA ARG A 256 -15.73 -5.61 16.19
C ARG A 256 -17.15 -5.02 16.24
N LYS A 257 -17.41 -4.06 17.14
CA LYS A 257 -18.79 -3.59 17.43
C LYS A 257 -19.30 -2.57 16.42
N HIS A 258 -18.57 -1.47 16.17
CA HIS A 258 -19.02 -0.40 15.28
C HIS A 258 -19.08 -0.82 13.81
N TRP A 259 -18.03 -1.50 13.33
CA TRP A 259 -17.95 -1.97 11.94
C TRP A 259 -18.54 -3.37 11.71
N ASN A 260 -19.07 -4.00 12.76
CA ASN A 260 -19.67 -5.33 12.73
C ASN A 260 -18.77 -6.38 12.04
N TRP A 261 -17.50 -6.46 12.47
CA TRP A 261 -16.51 -7.44 12.00
C TRP A 261 -16.42 -8.59 13.00
N THR A 262 -17.51 -9.34 13.12
CA THR A 262 -17.76 -10.31 14.20
C THR A 262 -17.87 -11.75 13.73
N ASP A 263 -17.65 -12.02 12.44
CA ASP A 263 -17.77 -13.39 11.91
C ASP A 263 -16.71 -14.29 12.56
N GLU A 264 -17.06 -15.57 12.73
CA GLU A 264 -16.20 -16.51 13.45
C GLU A 264 -14.86 -16.77 12.75
N ASN A 265 -14.71 -16.44 11.46
CA ASN A 265 -13.47 -16.64 10.67
C ASN A 265 -12.58 -15.40 10.57
N GLN A 266 -12.84 -14.38 11.40
CA GLN A 266 -12.17 -13.08 11.37
C GLN A 266 -11.25 -12.92 12.58
N TYR A 267 -9.92 -12.84 12.37
CA TYR A 267 -8.93 -12.79 13.45
C TYR A 267 -7.96 -11.61 13.35
N VAL A 268 -7.58 -11.04 14.49
CA VAL A 268 -6.52 -10.03 14.58
C VAL A 268 -5.18 -10.71 14.82
N VAL A 269 -4.16 -10.27 14.09
CA VAL A 269 -2.76 -10.70 14.31
C VAL A 269 -1.91 -9.51 14.76
N SER A 270 -0.89 -9.73 15.58
CA SER A 270 0.08 -8.69 15.90
C SER A 270 1.14 -8.53 14.82
N ASP A 271 1.67 -7.33 14.66
CA ASP A 271 2.97 -7.14 14.01
C ASP A 271 4.12 -7.84 14.81
N CYS A 272 5.29 -8.00 14.21
CA CYS A 272 6.40 -8.84 14.70
C CYS A 272 7.56 -8.05 15.35
N ASP A 273 7.60 -7.79 16.66
CA ASP A 273 6.93 -8.46 17.77
C ASP A 273 6.20 -7.43 18.65
N ALA A 274 5.08 -6.88 18.16
CA ALA A 274 4.38 -5.76 18.80
C ALA A 274 4.04 -6.08 20.27
N VAL A 275 3.52 -7.28 20.56
CA VAL A 275 3.17 -7.72 21.93
C VAL A 275 4.37 -7.75 22.86
N TYR A 276 5.57 -8.03 22.37
CA TYR A 276 6.80 -7.96 23.18
C TYR A 276 7.10 -6.51 23.60
N TYR A 277 6.96 -5.56 22.69
CA TYR A 277 7.17 -4.14 22.96
C TYR A 277 6.07 -3.47 23.82
N LEU A 278 4.92 -4.13 24.01
CA LEU A 278 3.92 -3.73 25.00
C LEU A 278 4.38 -3.99 26.45
N GLY A 279 5.21 -5.02 26.65
CA GLY A 279 5.69 -5.44 27.96
C GLY A 279 6.86 -4.61 28.48
N ASN A 280 7.77 -5.24 29.22
CA ASN A 280 8.93 -4.60 29.82
C ASN A 280 10.17 -4.56 28.90
N ALA A 281 9.99 -4.73 27.59
CA ALA A 281 11.06 -4.66 26.61
C ALA A 281 11.77 -3.30 26.66
N ASN A 282 13.11 -3.33 26.57
CA ASN A 282 13.90 -2.12 26.46
C ASN A 282 13.56 -1.40 25.14
N GLY A 283 13.30 -0.09 25.23
CA GLY A 283 12.91 0.72 24.07
C GLY A 283 11.46 0.54 23.60
N GLY A 284 10.64 -0.28 24.27
CA GLY A 284 9.20 -0.42 24.02
C GLY A 284 8.32 0.53 24.85
N HIS A 285 7.01 0.31 24.81
CA HIS A 285 6.00 1.14 25.47
C HIS A 285 6.00 1.08 27.00
N ARG A 286 6.48 -0.02 27.59
CA ARG A 286 6.36 -0.29 29.04
C ARG A 286 4.92 -0.18 29.56
N TYR A 287 3.95 -0.53 28.72
CA TYR A 287 2.53 -0.44 29.04
C TYR A 287 2.11 -1.50 30.06
N LYS A 288 2.78 -2.66 30.05
CA LYS A 288 2.65 -3.71 31.06
C LYS A 288 4.00 -4.04 31.70
N SER A 289 3.95 -4.45 32.96
CA SER A 289 5.14 -4.72 33.78
C SER A 289 5.91 -5.99 33.40
N SER A 290 5.31 -6.86 32.59
CA SER A 290 5.92 -8.12 32.12
C SER A 290 5.38 -8.52 30.75
N TYR A 291 6.10 -9.39 30.06
CA TYR A 291 5.65 -9.95 28.78
C TYR A 291 4.37 -10.78 28.94
N ALA A 292 4.22 -11.57 30.02
CA ALA A 292 2.99 -12.29 30.31
C ALA A 292 1.78 -11.35 30.48
N ALA A 293 1.96 -10.22 31.17
CA ALA A 293 0.92 -9.21 31.31
C ALA A 293 0.58 -8.52 29.97
N ALA A 294 1.55 -8.35 29.07
CA ALA A 294 1.33 -7.84 27.72
C ALA A 294 0.55 -8.84 26.84
N ILE A 295 0.87 -10.14 26.93
CA ILE A 295 0.14 -11.22 26.25
C ILE A 295 -1.32 -11.22 26.72
N GLY A 296 -1.57 -11.27 28.04
CA GLY A 296 -2.93 -11.25 28.58
C GLY A 296 -3.73 -10.03 28.16
N ALA A 297 -3.12 -8.84 28.20
CA ALA A 297 -3.78 -7.61 27.77
C ALA A 297 -4.11 -7.58 26.27
N SER A 298 -3.24 -8.16 25.42
CA SER A 298 -3.48 -8.21 23.97
C SER A 298 -4.60 -9.18 23.63
N LEU A 299 -4.65 -10.34 24.29
CA LEU A 299 -5.72 -11.33 24.12
C LEU A 299 -7.07 -10.80 24.56
N GLU A 300 -7.14 -10.19 25.75
CA GLU A 300 -8.38 -9.59 26.26
C GLU A 300 -8.86 -8.43 25.38
N ALA A 301 -7.96 -7.70 24.72
CA ALA A 301 -8.33 -6.69 23.74
C ALA A 301 -8.83 -7.29 22.40
N GLY A 302 -8.59 -8.57 22.15
CA GLY A 302 -9.01 -9.28 20.93
C GLY A 302 -7.92 -9.48 19.88
N CYS A 303 -6.64 -9.38 20.24
CA CYS A 303 -5.51 -9.80 19.40
C CYS A 303 -5.38 -11.32 19.46
N ASP A 304 -5.86 -12.02 18.43
CA ASP A 304 -6.06 -13.47 18.44
C ASP A 304 -4.76 -14.26 18.13
N ASN A 305 -3.88 -13.71 17.28
CA ASN A 305 -2.59 -14.31 16.88
C ASN A 305 -1.41 -13.38 17.21
N MET A 306 -0.30 -13.94 17.70
CA MET A 306 0.88 -13.16 18.08
C MET A 306 2.07 -13.52 17.20
N CYS A 307 2.54 -12.55 16.41
CA CYS A 307 3.73 -12.72 15.61
C CYS A 307 5.01 -12.76 16.46
N TRP A 308 5.97 -13.55 15.99
CA TRP A 308 7.31 -13.66 16.54
C TRP A 308 8.42 -13.76 15.47
N ALA A 309 9.37 -12.82 15.51
CA ALA A 309 10.59 -12.79 14.71
C ALA A 309 11.82 -13.36 15.45
N THR A 310 12.84 -13.80 14.71
CA THR A 310 13.98 -14.60 15.21
C THR A 310 14.82 -13.92 16.32
N ASP A 311 14.70 -12.61 16.48
CA ASP A 311 15.38 -11.78 17.48
C ASP A 311 14.54 -11.47 18.73
N GLY A 312 13.25 -11.78 18.73
CA GLY A 312 12.38 -11.58 19.90
C GLY A 312 12.20 -12.81 20.78
N THR A 313 11.40 -12.65 21.84
CA THR A 313 11.03 -13.75 22.75
C THR A 313 9.77 -14.43 22.24
N GLN A 314 9.83 -15.75 22.02
CA GLN A 314 8.67 -16.53 21.61
C GLN A 314 7.48 -16.26 22.57
N PRO A 315 6.31 -15.85 22.06
CA PRO A 315 5.11 -15.68 22.86
C PRO A 315 4.76 -17.00 23.55
N ASN A 316 4.57 -16.94 24.88
CA ASN A 316 4.10 -18.06 25.67
C ASN A 316 2.91 -17.59 26.51
N ALA A 317 1.72 -18.09 26.17
CA ALA A 317 0.48 -17.72 26.83
C ALA A 317 0.29 -18.42 28.19
N ALA A 318 1.03 -19.50 28.49
CA ALA A 318 0.82 -20.31 29.68
C ALA A 318 1.03 -19.55 31.01
N PRO A 319 2.08 -18.72 31.19
CA PRO A 319 2.22 -17.90 32.39
C PRO A 319 1.06 -16.90 32.55
N ALA A 320 0.65 -16.27 31.44
CA ALA A 320 -0.44 -15.31 31.45
C ALA A 320 -1.79 -15.97 31.81
N PHE A 321 -2.05 -17.17 31.27
CA PHE A 321 -3.24 -17.96 31.57
C PHE A 321 -3.25 -18.44 33.03
N SER A 322 -2.14 -19.00 33.50
CA SER A 322 -2.00 -19.50 34.88
C SER A 322 -2.17 -18.39 35.91
N SER A 323 -1.75 -17.17 35.58
CA SER A 323 -1.96 -15.96 36.40
C SER A 323 -3.33 -15.30 36.20
N LYS A 324 -4.26 -15.92 35.46
CA LYS A 324 -5.62 -15.41 35.19
C LYS A 324 -5.64 -14.00 34.57
N LEU A 325 -4.65 -13.71 33.72
CA LEU A 325 -4.55 -12.43 33.01
C LEU A 325 -5.46 -12.35 31.78
N PHE A 326 -6.09 -13.46 31.41
CA PHE A 326 -7.16 -13.56 30.42
C PHE A 326 -8.03 -14.79 30.73
N SER A 327 -9.24 -14.85 30.16
CA SER A 327 -10.20 -15.93 30.42
C SER A 327 -10.03 -17.14 29.49
N GLN A 328 -10.57 -18.31 29.88
CA GLN A 328 -10.70 -19.47 28.99
C GLN A 328 -11.55 -19.13 27.75
N GLU A 329 -12.60 -18.32 27.91
CA GLU A 329 -13.44 -17.89 26.79
C GLU A 329 -12.64 -17.05 25.78
N THR A 330 -11.75 -16.18 26.25
CA THR A 330 -10.84 -15.40 25.42
C THR A 330 -9.90 -16.31 24.64
N LEU A 331 -9.34 -17.33 25.30
CA LEU A 331 -8.50 -18.36 24.68
C LEU A 331 -9.24 -19.10 23.56
N ASP A 332 -10.43 -19.61 23.86
CA ASP A 332 -11.24 -20.39 22.94
C ASP A 332 -11.64 -19.57 21.72
N LYS A 333 -12.03 -18.30 21.92
CA LYS A 333 -12.35 -17.36 20.83
C LYS A 333 -11.14 -17.10 19.92
N ALA A 334 -9.96 -16.86 20.49
CA ALA A 334 -8.75 -16.60 19.71
C ALA A 334 -8.39 -17.80 18.83
N ILE A 335 -8.47 -19.02 19.37
CA ILE A 335 -8.16 -20.24 18.62
C ILE A 335 -9.25 -20.51 17.56
N LEU A 336 -10.53 -20.39 17.93
CA LEU A 336 -11.65 -20.62 17.02
C LEU A 336 -11.54 -19.71 15.80
N ARG A 337 -11.26 -18.41 16.00
CA ARG A 337 -11.16 -17.45 14.90
C ARG A 337 -10.08 -17.77 13.89
N GLN A 338 -8.90 -18.14 14.38
CA GLN A 338 -7.79 -18.52 13.52
C GLN A 338 -8.12 -19.76 12.69
N TYR A 339 -8.63 -20.83 13.33
CA TYR A 339 -8.95 -22.07 12.61
C TYR A 339 -10.16 -21.94 11.69
N GLN A 340 -11.17 -21.13 12.05
CA GLN A 340 -12.27 -20.81 11.14
C GLN A 340 -11.80 -19.98 9.94
N GLY A 341 -10.81 -19.12 10.12
CA GLY A 341 -10.09 -18.49 8.99
C GLY A 341 -9.50 -19.53 8.04
N LEU A 342 -8.88 -20.58 8.57
CA LEU A 342 -8.33 -21.68 7.76
C LEU A 342 -9.40 -22.60 7.13
N VAL A 343 -10.53 -22.82 7.82
CA VAL A 343 -11.72 -23.45 7.24
C VAL A 343 -12.21 -22.63 6.05
N LYS A 344 -12.35 -21.31 6.23
CA LYS A 344 -12.74 -20.40 5.14
C LYS A 344 -11.72 -20.42 4.00
N ALA A 345 -10.45 -20.63 4.28
CA ALA A 345 -9.40 -20.83 3.28
C ALA A 345 -9.33 -22.26 2.72
N GLY A 346 -10.26 -23.15 3.05
CA GLY A 346 -10.37 -24.49 2.48
C GLY A 346 -9.28 -25.46 2.93
N LEU A 347 -8.67 -25.25 4.10
CA LEU A 347 -7.70 -26.20 4.67
C LEU A 347 -8.29 -27.61 4.81
N PHE A 348 -9.59 -27.70 5.08
CA PHE A 348 -10.30 -28.96 5.38
C PHE A 348 -11.15 -29.47 4.21
N ASP A 349 -11.12 -28.83 3.04
CA ASP A 349 -12.00 -29.14 1.89
C ASP A 349 -11.59 -30.41 1.12
N GLY A 350 -10.50 -31.06 1.53
CA GLY A 350 -9.94 -32.22 0.84
C GLY A 350 -9.34 -31.88 -0.54
N PRO A 351 -8.87 -32.87 -1.32
CA PRO A 351 -8.16 -32.64 -2.59
C PRO A 351 -9.03 -32.05 -3.71
N ASN A 352 -10.35 -32.10 -3.57
CA ASN A 352 -11.31 -31.55 -4.54
C ASN A 352 -11.80 -30.14 -4.20
N GLY A 353 -11.25 -29.51 -3.14
CA GLY A 353 -11.59 -28.14 -2.77
C GLY A 353 -11.35 -27.13 -3.91
N MET A 354 -12.09 -26.03 -3.89
CA MET A 354 -12.22 -25.07 -5.00
C MET A 354 -10.89 -24.66 -5.66
N TYR A 355 -9.86 -24.41 -4.85
CA TYR A 355 -8.55 -23.96 -5.35
C TYR A 355 -7.43 -25.00 -5.21
N ARG A 356 -7.75 -26.25 -4.87
CA ARG A 356 -6.76 -27.30 -4.57
C ARG A 356 -6.02 -27.84 -5.80
N LYS A 357 -6.46 -27.47 -7.00
CA LYS A 357 -5.86 -27.87 -8.28
C LYS A 357 -4.79 -26.89 -8.79
N LEU A 358 -4.66 -25.70 -8.19
CA LEU A 358 -3.62 -24.74 -8.58
C LEU A 358 -2.22 -25.30 -8.24
N GLY A 359 -1.26 -25.14 -9.15
CA GLY A 359 0.09 -25.67 -9.01
C GLY A 359 1.11 -24.89 -9.83
N ALA A 360 2.29 -25.50 -10.08
CA ALA A 360 3.39 -24.82 -10.77
C ALA A 360 3.03 -24.16 -12.12
N PRO A 361 2.15 -24.73 -12.98
CA PRO A 361 1.74 -24.08 -14.23
C PRO A 361 0.99 -22.76 -14.06
N ASP A 362 0.44 -22.50 -12.87
CA ASP A 362 -0.31 -21.28 -12.56
C ASP A 362 0.59 -20.15 -12.01
N VAL A 363 1.90 -20.40 -11.89
CA VAL A 363 2.90 -19.44 -11.39
C VAL A 363 3.72 -18.88 -12.56
N ASN A 364 3.97 -17.56 -12.57
CA ASN A 364 4.70 -16.87 -13.63
C ASN A 364 4.10 -17.08 -15.03
N THR A 365 2.78 -17.16 -15.12
CA THR A 365 2.08 -17.26 -16.41
C THR A 365 2.41 -16.05 -17.28
N GLN A 366 2.29 -16.20 -18.61
CA GLN A 366 2.52 -15.06 -19.51
C GLN A 366 1.55 -13.92 -19.20
N ALA A 367 0.29 -14.23 -18.88
CA ALA A 367 -0.71 -13.23 -18.49
C ALA A 367 -0.29 -12.46 -17.22
N ALA A 368 0.31 -13.11 -16.21
CA ALA A 368 0.80 -12.43 -15.02
C ALA A 368 2.00 -11.51 -15.32
N LYS A 369 2.91 -11.94 -16.20
CA LYS A 369 4.04 -11.13 -16.66
C LYS A 369 3.59 -9.90 -17.44
N ASP A 370 2.67 -10.08 -18.39
CA ASP A 370 2.10 -8.98 -19.18
C ASP A 370 1.35 -8.00 -18.27
N LEU A 371 0.66 -8.50 -17.25
CA LEU A 371 0.00 -7.68 -16.24
C LEU A 371 1.01 -6.85 -15.41
N ALA A 372 2.16 -7.43 -15.04
CA ALA A 372 3.21 -6.69 -14.33
C ALA A 372 3.80 -5.55 -15.17
N LEU A 373 4.08 -5.80 -16.45
CA LEU A 373 4.52 -4.76 -17.39
C LEU A 373 3.46 -3.67 -17.55
N ARG A 374 2.19 -4.07 -17.76
CA ARG A 374 1.06 -3.14 -17.88
C ARG A 374 0.91 -2.27 -16.63
N ALA A 375 0.99 -2.86 -15.44
CA ALA A 375 0.90 -2.13 -14.18
C ALA A 375 2.01 -1.07 -14.05
N ALA A 376 3.23 -1.41 -14.47
CA ALA A 376 4.34 -0.47 -14.48
C ALA A 376 4.09 0.68 -15.48
N GLN A 377 3.70 0.37 -16.71
CA GLN A 377 3.40 1.36 -17.75
C GLN A 377 2.26 2.31 -17.35
N GLU A 378 1.18 1.77 -16.79
CA GLU A 378 0.01 2.55 -16.39
C GLU A 378 0.24 3.44 -15.16
N GLY A 379 1.17 3.05 -14.29
CA GLY A 379 1.56 3.76 -13.06
C GLY A 379 2.67 4.80 -13.23
N ILE A 380 3.44 4.77 -14.33
CA ILE A 380 4.47 5.79 -14.58
C ILE A 380 3.82 7.16 -14.82
N VAL A 381 4.36 8.19 -14.14
CA VAL A 381 3.85 9.56 -14.17
C VAL A 381 4.82 10.48 -14.91
N LEU A 382 4.33 11.18 -15.92
CA LEU A 382 5.07 12.25 -16.59
C LEU A 382 4.87 13.57 -15.85
N LEU A 383 5.93 14.06 -15.19
CA LEU A 383 5.86 15.25 -14.34
C LEU A 383 6.14 16.55 -15.11
N LYS A 384 7.10 16.49 -16.02
CA LYS A 384 7.51 17.60 -16.89
C LYS A 384 7.81 17.05 -18.28
N ASN A 385 7.37 17.76 -19.31
CA ASN A 385 7.75 17.48 -20.69
C ASN A 385 7.62 18.76 -21.52
N ASN A 386 8.62 19.10 -22.30
CA ASN A 386 8.59 20.24 -23.22
C ASN A 386 8.33 19.82 -24.69
N GLY A 387 7.81 18.60 -24.90
CA GLY A 387 7.60 18.00 -26.21
C GLY A 387 8.75 17.12 -26.69
N ILE A 388 9.81 16.92 -25.89
CA ILE A 388 10.89 15.98 -26.23
C ILE A 388 10.41 14.53 -26.19
N LEU A 389 9.54 14.17 -25.23
CA LEU A 389 8.98 12.82 -25.14
C LEU A 389 7.62 12.75 -25.85
N PRO A 390 7.30 11.63 -26.53
CA PRO A 390 8.19 10.48 -26.75
C PRO A 390 9.28 10.79 -27.78
N ILE A 391 10.47 10.21 -27.58
CA ILE A 391 11.64 10.43 -28.42
C ILE A 391 12.01 9.17 -29.21
N ALA A 392 12.28 9.32 -30.51
CA ALA A 392 12.82 8.25 -31.33
C ALA A 392 14.31 8.06 -31.05
N LEU A 393 14.70 6.89 -30.52
CA LEU A 393 16.09 6.58 -30.13
C LEU A 393 16.74 5.49 -30.99
N ASN A 394 15.98 4.83 -31.86
CA ASN A 394 16.44 3.74 -32.72
C ASN A 394 16.85 4.20 -34.14
N SER A 395 16.90 5.51 -34.40
CA SER A 395 17.39 6.05 -35.66
C SER A 395 18.90 5.90 -35.82
N SER A 396 19.34 5.59 -37.05
CA SER A 396 20.77 5.48 -37.39
C SER A 396 21.53 6.75 -36.98
N GLY A 397 22.58 6.58 -36.18
CA GLY A 397 23.41 7.69 -35.67
C GLY A 397 22.94 8.32 -34.36
N THR A 398 21.82 7.85 -33.77
CA THR A 398 21.37 8.28 -32.43
C THR A 398 22.01 7.42 -31.34
N SER A 399 22.69 8.08 -30.41
CA SER A 399 23.30 7.45 -29.23
C SER A 399 22.83 8.14 -27.94
N VAL A 400 22.70 7.36 -26.88
CA VAL A 400 22.09 7.80 -25.62
C VAL A 400 23.06 7.59 -24.47
N ALA A 401 23.30 8.64 -23.68
CA ALA A 401 24.01 8.51 -22.41
C ALA A 401 23.00 8.09 -21.35
N MET A 402 23.16 6.89 -20.80
CA MET A 402 22.31 6.39 -19.72
C MET A 402 23.11 6.46 -18.43
N VAL A 403 22.80 7.45 -17.59
CA VAL A 403 23.63 7.79 -16.43
C VAL A 403 22.83 7.58 -15.14
N GLY A 404 23.47 7.06 -14.10
CA GLY A 404 22.87 6.99 -12.77
C GLY A 404 22.67 5.57 -12.25
N PHE A 405 22.54 5.43 -10.93
CA PHE A 405 22.57 4.13 -10.26
C PHE A 405 21.38 3.22 -10.60
N TRP A 406 20.25 3.81 -10.97
CA TRP A 406 19.06 3.08 -11.39
C TRP A 406 19.13 2.55 -12.84
N ALA A 407 20.12 2.99 -13.64
CA ALA A 407 20.16 2.64 -15.05
C ALA A 407 20.57 1.19 -15.33
N ASN A 408 21.16 0.47 -14.37
CA ASN A 408 21.62 -0.92 -14.52
C ASN A 408 21.54 -1.71 -13.19
N THR A 409 20.42 -1.57 -12.46
CA THR A 409 20.18 -2.25 -11.17
C THR A 409 18.78 -2.85 -11.14
N ALA A 410 18.62 -3.99 -11.81
CA ALA A 410 17.33 -4.64 -11.97
C ALA A 410 16.71 -5.04 -10.61
N ASP A 411 17.49 -5.68 -9.74
CA ASP A 411 17.05 -6.20 -8.43
C ASP A 411 16.37 -5.14 -7.54
N LYS A 412 16.84 -3.89 -7.62
CA LYS A 412 16.31 -2.78 -6.83
C LYS A 412 14.90 -2.36 -7.24
N MET A 413 14.47 -2.63 -8.48
CA MET A 413 13.18 -2.17 -9.01
C MET A 413 11.98 -2.79 -8.30
N LEU A 414 12.21 -3.88 -7.58
CA LEU A 414 11.19 -4.62 -6.86
C LEU A 414 10.74 -3.90 -5.57
N GLY A 415 11.62 -3.12 -4.94
CA GLY A 415 11.35 -2.49 -3.64
C GLY A 415 11.45 -3.47 -2.46
N GLY A 416 10.63 -3.25 -1.41
CA GLY A 416 10.57 -4.09 -0.21
C GLY A 416 9.56 -5.23 -0.33
N TYR A 417 9.61 -6.22 0.57
CA TYR A 417 8.64 -7.33 0.60
C TYR A 417 8.48 -8.06 -0.74
N SER A 418 9.59 -8.26 -1.47
CA SER A 418 9.62 -8.93 -2.77
C SER A 418 10.12 -10.37 -2.69
N GLY A 419 9.72 -11.19 -3.66
CA GLY A 419 10.22 -12.55 -3.89
C GLY A 419 11.29 -12.60 -4.97
N SER A 420 11.55 -13.80 -5.48
CA SER A 420 12.41 -13.97 -6.66
C SER A 420 11.58 -13.81 -7.94
N PRO A 421 11.87 -12.83 -8.81
CA PRO A 421 11.16 -12.70 -10.08
C PRO A 421 11.67 -13.71 -11.11
N PRO A 422 10.87 -14.06 -12.16
CA PRO A 422 11.30 -14.97 -13.21
C PRO A 422 12.41 -14.39 -14.11
N PHE A 423 12.48 -13.06 -14.18
CA PHE A 423 13.49 -12.26 -14.86
C PHE A 423 13.46 -10.86 -14.25
N ASN A 424 14.43 -10.01 -14.58
CA ASN A 424 14.39 -8.61 -14.16
C ASN A 424 15.10 -7.74 -15.19
N HIS A 425 14.41 -6.72 -15.71
CA HIS A 425 14.92 -5.89 -16.79
C HIS A 425 15.22 -4.47 -16.30
N ASP A 426 16.50 -4.11 -16.24
CA ASP A 426 16.92 -2.72 -16.03
C ASP A 426 16.78 -1.87 -17.31
N PRO A 427 16.84 -0.52 -17.23
CA PRO A 427 16.60 0.33 -18.39
C PRO A 427 17.67 0.20 -19.47
N VAL A 428 18.94 -0.07 -19.11
CA VAL A 428 20.02 -0.29 -20.08
C VAL A 428 19.80 -1.60 -20.84
N ALA A 429 19.41 -2.67 -20.16
CA ALA A 429 19.05 -3.94 -20.77
C ALA A 429 17.86 -3.77 -21.72
N ALA A 430 16.80 -3.08 -21.28
CA ALA A 430 15.64 -2.78 -22.12
C ALA A 430 16.02 -1.94 -23.35
N ALA A 431 16.79 -0.87 -23.19
CA ALA A 431 17.23 -0.02 -24.31
C ALA A 431 18.05 -0.82 -25.34
N LYS A 432 18.95 -1.70 -24.89
CA LYS A 432 19.73 -2.59 -25.77
C LYS A 432 18.84 -3.59 -26.51
N ALA A 433 17.83 -4.15 -25.85
CA ALA A 433 16.86 -5.05 -26.47
C ALA A 433 16.06 -4.35 -27.59
N MET A 434 15.86 -3.04 -27.48
CA MET A 434 15.25 -2.20 -28.53
C MET A 434 16.22 -1.79 -29.65
N GLY A 435 17.49 -2.22 -29.61
CA GLY A 435 18.52 -1.84 -30.58
C GLY A 435 19.07 -0.42 -30.40
N ILE A 436 18.88 0.20 -29.23
CA ILE A 436 19.38 1.54 -28.95
C ILE A 436 20.87 1.48 -28.60
N THR A 437 21.68 2.37 -29.20
CA THR A 437 23.10 2.49 -28.88
C THR A 437 23.28 3.27 -27.58
N THR A 438 23.70 2.59 -26.51
CA THR A 438 23.82 3.16 -25.16
C THR A 438 25.27 3.38 -24.72
N ASN A 439 25.56 4.55 -24.15
CA ASN A 439 26.76 4.83 -23.38
C ASN A 439 26.38 4.87 -21.88
N PHE A 440 26.43 3.71 -21.22
CA PHE A 440 26.06 3.59 -19.80
C PHE A 440 27.19 4.04 -18.87
N VAL A 441 26.84 4.81 -17.83
CA VAL A 441 27.73 5.16 -16.72
C VAL A 441 26.96 5.10 -15.41
N ASN A 442 27.51 4.40 -14.42
CA ASN A 442 26.92 4.36 -13.09
C ASN A 442 27.02 5.74 -12.38
N GLY A 443 26.15 6.01 -11.43
CA GLY A 443 26.14 7.28 -10.69
C GLY A 443 26.13 7.11 -9.17
N PRO A 444 26.19 8.21 -8.43
CA PRO A 444 26.04 8.21 -6.98
C PRO A 444 24.62 7.76 -6.59
N LEU A 445 24.54 7.07 -5.45
CA LEU A 445 23.31 6.70 -4.76
C LEU A 445 23.04 7.70 -3.63
N THR A 446 23.80 7.61 -2.54
CA THR A 446 23.66 8.45 -1.33
C THR A 446 24.86 9.37 -1.10
N GLN A 447 25.90 9.29 -1.94
CA GLN A 447 27.13 10.07 -1.77
C GLN A 447 26.84 11.58 -1.86
N SER A 448 27.53 12.36 -1.03
CA SER A 448 27.42 13.83 -1.00
C SER A 448 28.15 14.52 -2.14
N SER A 449 29.10 13.83 -2.78
CA SER A 449 29.82 14.26 -3.97
C SER A 449 29.93 13.11 -4.96
N ALA A 450 30.18 13.43 -6.23
CA ALA A 450 30.39 12.43 -7.28
C ALA A 450 31.42 12.93 -8.29
N ASP A 451 32.33 12.04 -8.70
CA ASP A 451 33.10 12.28 -9.92
C ASP A 451 32.14 12.24 -11.12
N THR A 452 32.19 13.29 -11.94
CA THR A 452 31.32 13.46 -13.11
C THR A 452 32.06 13.21 -14.42
N SER A 453 33.36 12.93 -14.39
CA SER A 453 34.24 12.84 -15.58
C SER A 453 33.76 11.79 -16.60
N SER A 454 33.43 10.60 -16.14
CA SER A 454 32.91 9.49 -16.95
C SER A 454 31.52 9.80 -17.52
N ALA A 455 30.62 10.35 -16.69
CA ALA A 455 29.28 10.75 -17.10
C ALA A 455 29.30 11.85 -18.17
N VAL A 456 30.17 12.85 -18.02
CA VAL A 456 30.40 13.90 -19.02
C VAL A 456 30.95 13.31 -20.31
N SER A 457 31.92 12.39 -20.22
CA SER A 457 32.50 11.74 -21.41
C SER A 457 31.46 10.93 -22.19
N ALA A 458 30.60 10.17 -21.50
CA ALA A 458 29.49 9.44 -22.12
C ALA A 458 28.45 10.39 -22.73
N ALA A 459 28.10 11.47 -22.02
CA ALA A 459 27.20 12.51 -22.51
C ALA A 459 27.74 13.19 -23.77
N GLN A 460 29.04 13.49 -23.84
CA GLN A 460 29.67 14.10 -25.02
C GLN A 460 29.59 13.20 -26.26
N LYS A 461 29.70 11.88 -26.08
CA LYS A 461 29.55 10.87 -27.14
C LYS A 461 28.10 10.57 -27.54
N SER A 462 27.12 11.19 -26.86
CA SER A 462 25.68 10.89 -27.04
C SER A 462 24.88 12.10 -27.51
N ASN A 463 23.74 11.90 -28.15
CA ASN A 463 22.86 13.00 -28.58
C ASN A 463 21.93 13.47 -27.45
N VAL A 464 21.50 12.52 -26.61
CA VAL A 464 20.55 12.73 -25.52
C VAL A 464 21.10 12.08 -24.25
N ILE A 465 20.79 12.70 -23.10
CA ILE A 465 21.16 12.19 -21.79
C ILE A 465 19.87 11.73 -21.08
N ILE A 466 19.85 10.50 -20.60
CA ILE A 466 18.81 9.98 -19.72
C ILE A 466 19.47 9.67 -18.38
N TYR A 467 19.06 10.41 -17.34
CA TYR A 467 19.53 10.24 -15.99
C TYR A 467 18.53 9.42 -15.18
N PHE A 468 18.97 8.32 -14.58
CA PHE A 468 18.18 7.43 -13.75
C PHE A 468 18.62 7.56 -12.29
N GLY A 469 17.79 8.22 -11.48
CA GLY A 469 18.11 8.53 -10.08
C GLY A 469 16.89 8.50 -9.18
N GLY A 470 16.99 9.17 -8.04
CA GLY A 470 15.99 9.15 -6.97
C GLY A 470 16.54 8.43 -5.75
N ILE A 471 15.73 7.58 -5.14
CA ILE A 471 16.07 6.85 -3.92
C ILE A 471 15.75 5.36 -4.09
N ASP A 472 16.23 4.52 -3.17
CA ASP A 472 15.95 3.09 -3.09
C ASP A 472 15.82 2.66 -1.61
N ASN A 473 15.71 1.34 -1.37
CA ASN A 473 15.60 0.78 -0.03
C ASN A 473 16.85 0.94 0.87
N THR A 474 17.95 1.52 0.37
CA THR A 474 19.06 1.96 1.23
C THR A 474 18.78 3.31 1.90
N VAL A 475 17.77 4.04 1.43
CA VAL A 475 17.34 5.37 1.91
C VAL A 475 16.00 5.28 2.64
N GLU A 476 15.06 4.49 2.12
CA GLU A 476 13.71 4.32 2.66
C GLU A 476 13.33 2.84 2.75
N LYS A 477 13.20 2.31 3.97
CA LYS A 477 12.67 0.96 4.16
C LYS A 477 12.09 0.80 5.55
N GLU A 478 11.52 -0.36 5.81
CA GLU A 478 11.19 -0.77 7.17
C GLU A 478 12.36 -0.55 8.15
N SER A 479 12.05 0.02 9.31
CA SER A 479 13.03 0.48 10.32
C SER A 479 13.99 1.59 9.86
N GLN A 480 13.77 2.21 8.70
CA GLN A 480 14.61 3.28 8.18
C GLN A 480 13.79 4.36 7.48
N ASP A 481 13.41 5.39 8.23
CA ASP A 481 12.84 6.60 7.68
C ASP A 481 13.89 7.54 7.09
N ARG A 482 13.43 8.38 6.17
CA ARG A 482 14.22 9.45 5.59
C ARG A 482 14.33 10.61 6.58
N THR A 483 15.51 11.21 6.67
CA THR A 483 15.73 12.45 7.45
C THR A 483 15.56 13.71 6.61
N SER A 484 15.63 13.57 5.28
CA SER A 484 15.43 14.62 4.29
C SER A 484 14.64 14.08 3.10
N ILE A 485 13.92 14.97 2.41
CA ILE A 485 13.22 14.70 1.16
C ILE A 485 13.89 15.40 -0.03
N SER A 486 15.08 15.98 0.15
CA SER A 486 15.89 16.52 -0.94
C SER A 486 16.51 15.41 -1.77
N TRP A 487 16.88 15.71 -3.02
CA TRP A 487 17.77 14.85 -3.80
C TRP A 487 19.08 14.61 -3.06
N PRO A 488 19.64 13.38 -3.09
CA PRO A 488 21.01 13.15 -2.65
C PRO A 488 21.98 14.08 -3.38
N ALA A 489 22.86 14.74 -2.62
CA ALA A 489 23.63 15.87 -3.15
C ALA A 489 24.55 15.50 -4.32
N GLY A 490 25.17 14.32 -4.31
CA GLY A 490 25.98 13.83 -5.42
C GLY A 490 25.16 13.61 -6.70
N GLN A 491 23.92 13.13 -6.58
CA GLN A 491 23.02 12.97 -7.73
C GLN A 491 22.66 14.32 -8.33
N LEU A 492 22.27 15.29 -7.48
CA LEU A 492 21.91 16.63 -7.94
C LEU A 492 23.08 17.32 -8.63
N ALA A 493 24.29 17.24 -8.06
CA ALA A 493 25.50 17.80 -8.66
C ALA A 493 25.81 17.18 -10.04
N MET A 494 25.60 15.86 -10.18
CA MET A 494 25.75 15.17 -11.46
C MET A 494 24.72 15.64 -12.49
N ILE A 495 23.44 15.75 -12.11
CA ILE A 495 22.38 16.24 -13.01
C ILE A 495 22.67 17.67 -13.44
N GLN A 496 23.06 18.56 -12.52
CA GLN A 496 23.43 19.95 -12.82
C GLN A 496 24.61 20.01 -13.82
N LYS A 497 25.64 19.18 -13.62
CA LYS A 497 26.78 19.10 -14.53
C LYS A 497 26.37 18.66 -15.93
N LEU A 498 25.54 17.62 -16.03
CA LEU A 498 25.02 17.09 -17.29
C LEU A 498 24.12 18.11 -18.01
N ALA A 499 23.23 18.79 -17.28
CA ALA A 499 22.39 19.85 -17.80
C ALA A 499 23.21 21.06 -18.29
N GLY A 500 24.38 21.30 -17.72
CA GLY A 500 25.32 22.35 -18.16
C GLY A 500 26.02 22.07 -19.51
N LEU A 501 25.90 20.87 -20.09
CA LEU A 501 26.56 20.51 -21.35
C LEU A 501 25.82 21.00 -22.61
N GLY A 502 24.68 21.66 -22.46
CA GLY A 502 23.87 22.13 -23.59
C GLY A 502 23.11 21.03 -24.34
N LYS A 503 23.08 19.80 -23.79
CA LYS A 503 22.34 18.65 -24.36
C LYS A 503 21.02 18.44 -23.63
N PRO A 504 19.98 17.90 -24.31
CA PRO A 504 18.73 17.57 -23.64
C PRO A 504 18.95 16.47 -22.59
N VAL A 505 18.45 16.72 -21.38
CA VAL A 505 18.43 15.77 -20.26
C VAL A 505 17.00 15.36 -19.97
N ILE A 506 16.76 14.05 -19.96
CA ILE A 506 15.55 13.41 -19.45
C ILE A 506 15.91 12.82 -18.08
N VAL A 507 15.14 13.13 -17.04
CA VAL A 507 15.34 12.55 -15.70
C VAL A 507 14.25 11.52 -15.44
N VAL A 508 14.65 10.30 -15.09
CA VAL A 508 13.76 9.25 -14.60
C VAL A 508 14.02 9.10 -13.10
N LYS A 509 13.03 9.44 -12.29
CA LYS A 509 13.06 9.31 -10.83
C LYS A 509 12.37 8.01 -10.40
N MET A 510 13.12 7.17 -9.70
CA MET A 510 12.66 5.94 -9.05
C MET A 510 12.65 6.09 -7.52
N GLY A 511 11.98 5.18 -6.83
CA GLY A 511 11.69 5.28 -5.40
C GLY A 511 10.53 6.26 -5.10
N THR A 512 10.23 6.53 -3.82
CA THR A 512 9.27 7.60 -3.49
C THR A 512 9.85 9.00 -3.81
N HIS A 513 9.02 10.04 -3.72
CA HIS A 513 9.42 11.36 -4.22
C HIS A 513 10.50 12.03 -3.38
N VAL A 514 11.38 12.72 -4.09
CA VAL A 514 12.23 13.81 -3.58
C VAL A 514 11.84 15.13 -4.26
N ASP A 515 12.22 16.25 -3.63
CA ASP A 515 11.93 17.63 -4.06
C ASP A 515 12.57 17.99 -5.41
N ASP A 516 11.76 18.12 -6.46
CA ASP A 516 12.22 18.46 -7.81
C ASP A 516 12.45 19.95 -8.07
N THR A 517 12.25 20.83 -7.08
CA THR A 517 12.50 22.28 -7.24
C THR A 517 13.87 22.58 -7.91
N PRO A 518 14.99 21.91 -7.52
CA PRO A 518 16.28 22.12 -8.17
C PRO A 518 16.35 21.64 -9.62
N LEU A 519 15.52 20.67 -10.03
CA LEU A 519 15.47 20.17 -11.41
C LEU A 519 14.64 21.09 -12.30
N LEU A 520 13.57 21.67 -11.75
CA LEU A 520 12.68 22.58 -12.46
C LEU A 520 13.41 23.86 -12.93
N SER A 521 14.42 24.30 -12.20
CA SER A 521 15.25 25.46 -12.54
C SER A 521 16.30 25.19 -13.63
N LEU A 522 16.53 23.94 -14.03
CA LEU A 522 17.51 23.58 -15.05
C LEU A 522 16.87 23.59 -16.46
N PRO A 523 17.25 24.52 -17.35
CA PRO A 523 16.59 24.68 -18.66
C PRO A 523 16.81 23.48 -19.60
N ASN A 524 17.89 22.73 -19.40
CA ASN A 524 18.20 21.54 -20.20
C ASN A 524 17.61 20.25 -19.65
N VAL A 525 16.99 20.26 -18.46
CA VAL A 525 16.11 19.18 -18.01
C VAL A 525 14.77 19.34 -18.74
N LYS A 526 14.62 18.60 -19.84
CA LYS A 526 13.53 18.71 -20.80
C LYS A 526 12.31 17.88 -20.42
N ALA A 527 12.54 16.73 -19.77
CA ALA A 527 11.47 15.90 -19.24
C ALA A 527 11.85 15.29 -17.88
N ILE A 528 10.83 15.04 -17.05
CA ILE A 528 10.94 14.34 -15.77
C ILE A 528 9.84 13.28 -15.72
N LEU A 529 10.22 12.02 -15.55
CA LEU A 529 9.34 10.88 -15.27
C LEU A 529 9.51 10.47 -13.81
N TRP A 530 8.42 10.08 -13.16
CA TRP A 530 8.47 9.32 -11.92
C TRP A 530 7.90 7.92 -12.17
N ALA A 531 8.66 6.90 -11.78
CA ALA A 531 8.34 5.50 -12.03
C ALA A 531 8.21 4.67 -10.74
N GLY A 532 8.42 5.29 -9.57
CA GLY A 532 8.34 4.63 -8.26
C GLY A 532 9.25 3.39 -8.19
N TYR A 533 8.68 2.26 -7.78
CA TYR A 533 9.31 0.93 -7.86
C TYR A 533 8.54 0.06 -8.87
N PRO A 534 9.00 0.02 -10.13
CA PRO A 534 8.20 -0.48 -11.24
C PRO A 534 8.21 -2.02 -11.44
N GLY A 535 8.78 -2.79 -10.52
CA GLY A 535 8.70 -4.26 -10.55
C GLY A 535 9.62 -4.91 -11.60
N GLN A 536 9.34 -6.16 -11.94
CA GLN A 536 10.24 -7.03 -12.73
C GLN A 536 10.53 -6.55 -14.17
N ASP A 537 9.61 -5.80 -14.76
CA ASP A 537 9.72 -5.24 -16.12
C ASP A 537 9.92 -3.72 -16.12
N GLY A 538 10.43 -3.19 -15.02
CA GLY A 538 10.49 -1.75 -14.81
C GLY A 538 11.31 -0.99 -15.83
N GLY A 539 12.45 -1.54 -16.25
CA GLY A 539 13.27 -0.97 -17.31
C GLY A 539 12.55 -0.95 -18.66
N THR A 540 11.85 -2.03 -18.99
CA THR A 540 11.02 -2.14 -20.20
C THR A 540 9.93 -1.07 -20.18
N ALA A 541 9.15 -0.98 -19.11
CA ALA A 541 8.08 0.01 -18.97
C ALA A 541 8.58 1.46 -19.10
N VAL A 542 9.70 1.79 -18.46
CA VAL A 542 10.29 3.14 -18.57
C VAL A 542 10.73 3.44 -20.01
N MET A 543 11.37 2.49 -20.68
CA MET A 543 11.83 2.68 -22.06
C MET A 543 10.66 2.72 -23.05
N ASP A 544 9.59 1.96 -22.82
CA ASP A 544 8.36 2.01 -23.62
C ASP A 544 7.71 3.39 -23.55
N ILE A 545 7.66 3.99 -22.36
CA ILE A 545 7.18 5.36 -22.19
C ILE A 545 8.10 6.34 -22.93
N ILE A 546 9.41 6.31 -22.65
CA ILE A 546 10.38 7.24 -23.27
C ILE A 546 10.31 7.21 -24.81
N THR A 547 10.16 6.04 -25.40
CA THR A 547 10.15 5.85 -26.85
C THR A 547 8.76 5.97 -27.48
N GLY A 548 7.70 6.02 -26.66
CA GLY A 548 6.31 6.14 -27.11
C GLY A 548 5.68 4.85 -27.60
N VAL A 549 6.23 3.68 -27.23
CA VAL A 549 5.54 2.38 -27.34
C VAL A 549 4.31 2.38 -26.45
N ALA A 550 4.41 2.98 -25.26
CA ALA A 550 3.30 3.26 -24.37
C ALA A 550 3.17 4.77 -24.14
N ALA A 551 1.96 5.25 -23.85
CA ALA A 551 1.70 6.63 -23.47
C ALA A 551 1.46 6.73 -21.95
N PRO A 552 2.10 7.68 -21.24
CA PRO A 552 1.90 7.84 -19.81
C PRO A 552 0.54 8.47 -19.53
N ALA A 553 -0.17 7.93 -18.54
CA ALA A 553 -1.40 8.51 -18.00
C ALA A 553 -1.49 8.39 -16.47
N GLY A 554 -0.44 7.88 -15.82
CA GLY A 554 -0.36 7.84 -14.36
C GLY A 554 -0.46 9.23 -13.74
N ARG A 555 -0.99 9.30 -12.52
CA ARG A 555 -1.12 10.53 -11.73
C ARG A 555 -0.42 10.34 -10.39
N LEU A 556 0.16 11.39 -9.83
CA LEU A 556 0.80 11.31 -8.51
C LEU A 556 -0.19 10.89 -7.41
N PRO A 557 0.03 9.77 -6.70
CA PRO A 557 -0.82 9.35 -5.59
C PRO A 557 -0.44 10.02 -4.26
N VAL A 558 0.53 10.94 -4.28
CA VAL A 558 1.03 11.68 -3.12
C VAL A 558 1.45 13.09 -3.54
N THR A 559 1.51 13.99 -2.57
CA THR A 559 2.02 15.35 -2.76
C THR A 559 3.55 15.33 -2.77
N MET A 560 4.17 15.99 -3.76
CA MET A 560 5.60 16.26 -3.73
C MET A 560 5.86 17.57 -2.98
N TYR A 561 6.38 17.44 -1.76
CA TYR A 561 6.70 18.55 -0.89
C TYR A 561 8.05 19.20 -1.25
N PRO A 562 8.19 20.53 -1.05
CA PRO A 562 9.49 21.18 -1.05
C PRO A 562 10.29 20.73 0.17
N SER A 563 11.62 20.70 0.07
CA SER A 563 12.49 20.24 1.16
C SER A 563 12.33 21.06 2.46
N SER A 564 11.90 22.31 2.36
CA SER A 564 11.58 23.17 3.52
C SER A 564 10.43 22.64 4.39
N PHE A 565 9.59 21.74 3.87
CA PHE A 565 8.50 21.13 4.61
C PHE A 565 8.99 20.39 5.87
N THR A 566 10.12 19.68 5.78
CA THR A 566 10.59 18.81 6.88
C THR A 566 10.98 19.58 8.14
N SER A 567 11.31 20.87 8.01
CA SER A 567 11.57 21.76 9.15
C SER A 567 10.32 22.45 9.71
N GLN A 568 9.25 22.55 8.91
CA GLN A 568 7.98 23.18 9.29
C GLN A 568 6.99 22.19 9.91
N ALA A 569 7.08 20.91 9.52
CA ALA A 569 6.22 19.84 9.98
C ALA A 569 7.02 18.80 10.79
N PRO A 570 6.96 18.85 12.13
CA PRO A 570 7.55 17.80 12.97
C PRO A 570 7.01 16.42 12.58
N TYR A 571 7.89 15.44 12.45
CA TYR A 571 7.51 14.14 11.91
C TYR A 571 6.51 13.39 12.80
N THR A 572 6.65 13.51 14.12
CA THR A 572 5.76 12.89 15.11
C THR A 572 4.42 13.62 15.28
N ASN A 573 4.22 14.77 14.61
CA ASN A 573 2.94 15.49 14.64
C ASN A 573 1.93 14.82 13.68
N MET A 574 0.92 14.18 14.26
CA MET A 574 -0.14 13.45 13.54
C MET A 574 -1.27 14.37 13.03
N ALA A 575 -1.30 15.66 13.40
CA ALA A 575 -2.37 16.56 12.99
C ALA A 575 -2.34 16.79 11.47
N LEU A 576 -3.50 16.78 10.81
CA LEU A 576 -3.57 17.01 9.37
C LEU A 576 -3.77 18.48 9.02
N ARG A 577 -4.62 19.14 9.80
CA ARG A 577 -5.04 20.54 9.61
C ARG A 577 -3.90 21.51 9.92
N PRO A 578 -3.78 22.64 9.21
CA PRO A 578 -2.79 23.66 9.51
C PRO A 578 -3.12 24.36 10.83
N SER A 579 -2.10 24.81 11.55
CA SER A 579 -2.27 25.58 12.80
C SER A 579 -1.02 26.42 13.10
N GLY A 580 -1.18 27.73 13.23
CA GLY A 580 -0.06 28.65 13.44
C GLY A 580 0.96 28.56 12.29
N SER A 581 2.21 28.19 12.62
CA SER A 581 3.28 27.96 11.63
C SER A 581 3.28 26.56 11.00
N TYR A 582 2.46 25.63 11.51
CA TYR A 582 2.33 24.30 10.95
C TYR A 582 1.51 24.35 9.65
N PRO A 583 2.08 23.92 8.50
CA PRO A 583 1.49 24.18 7.19
C PRO A 583 0.38 23.21 6.79
N GLY A 584 0.06 22.22 7.63
CA GLY A 584 -0.83 21.11 7.29
C GLY A 584 -0.15 20.01 6.48
N ARG A 585 -0.85 18.88 6.31
CA ARG A 585 -0.37 17.68 5.60
C ARG A 585 -1.36 17.22 4.54
N THR A 586 -0.86 16.44 3.58
CA THR A 586 -1.54 15.99 2.36
C THR A 586 -2.02 17.14 1.47
N TYR A 587 -2.45 16.83 0.26
CA TYR A 587 -3.06 17.79 -0.65
C TYR A 587 -4.32 18.47 -0.10
N ARG A 588 -4.97 17.87 0.91
CA ARG A 588 -6.18 18.42 1.53
C ARG A 588 -5.89 19.70 2.32
N TRP A 589 -4.68 19.84 2.84
CA TRP A 589 -4.34 20.91 3.79
C TRP A 589 -3.05 21.68 3.46
N PHE A 590 -2.16 21.12 2.64
CA PHE A 590 -0.92 21.75 2.22
C PHE A 590 -1.04 22.41 0.85
N LYS A 591 -0.64 23.68 0.73
CA LYS A 591 -0.84 24.50 -0.47
C LYS A 591 0.41 24.65 -1.36
N ASP A 592 1.62 24.50 -0.82
CA ASP A 592 2.87 24.90 -1.47
C ASP A 592 3.61 23.71 -2.12
N ALA A 593 2.87 22.82 -2.79
CA ALA A 593 3.43 21.62 -3.40
C ALA A 593 4.34 21.94 -4.60
N VAL A 594 5.43 21.19 -4.76
CA VAL A 594 6.28 21.21 -5.97
C VAL A 594 5.53 20.60 -7.14
N PHE A 595 4.94 19.43 -6.90
CA PHE A 595 3.90 18.84 -7.72
C PHE A 595 2.76 18.35 -6.81
N PRO A 596 1.52 18.75 -7.06
CA PRO A 596 0.39 18.35 -6.24
C PRO A 596 -0.03 16.90 -6.48
N PHE A 597 -0.69 16.29 -5.49
CA PHE A 597 -1.45 15.05 -5.68
C PHE A 597 -2.35 15.14 -6.92
N GLY A 598 -2.37 14.09 -7.73
CA GLY A 598 -3.11 14.00 -8.98
C GLY A 598 -2.40 14.60 -10.20
N HIS A 599 -1.22 15.22 -10.05
CA HIS A 599 -0.44 15.74 -11.18
C HIS A 599 0.06 14.62 -12.09
N GLY A 600 -0.03 14.82 -13.40
CA GLY A 600 0.48 13.88 -14.41
C GLY A 600 0.15 14.37 -15.82
N LEU A 601 1.12 14.33 -16.72
CA LEU A 601 0.99 14.78 -18.11
C LEU A 601 0.78 13.59 -19.06
N HIS A 602 0.29 13.91 -20.26
CA HIS A 602 0.04 12.96 -21.34
C HIS A 602 0.93 13.28 -22.56
N TYR A 603 1.00 12.36 -23.53
CA TYR A 603 1.59 12.63 -24.85
C TYR A 603 0.61 13.23 -25.87
N THR A 604 -0.59 13.55 -25.43
CA THR A 604 -1.65 14.17 -26.22
C THR A 604 -2.37 15.22 -25.37
N ASN A 605 -3.28 15.99 -25.99
CA ASN A 605 -4.11 16.95 -25.29
C ASN A 605 -5.54 16.41 -25.14
N PHE A 606 -6.19 16.79 -24.06
CA PHE A 606 -7.58 16.44 -23.79
C PHE A 606 -8.41 17.69 -23.49
N SER A 607 -9.67 17.67 -23.93
CA SER A 607 -10.69 18.57 -23.41
C SER A 607 -11.67 17.77 -22.55
N VAL A 608 -12.04 18.32 -21.40
CA VAL A 608 -12.93 17.67 -20.44
C VAL A 608 -14.13 18.56 -20.17
N SER A 609 -15.31 17.96 -20.12
CA SER A 609 -16.55 18.66 -19.78
C SER A 609 -17.50 17.75 -19.01
N VAL A 610 -18.36 18.33 -18.19
CA VAL A 610 -19.46 17.62 -17.54
C VAL A 610 -20.64 17.59 -18.51
N ALA A 611 -21.29 16.43 -18.69
CA ALA A 611 -22.47 16.37 -19.52
C ALA A 611 -23.59 17.25 -18.93
N SER A 612 -24.40 17.86 -19.78
CA SER A 612 -25.49 18.73 -19.34
C SER A 612 -26.52 17.97 -18.51
N GLY A 613 -27.19 18.68 -17.59
CA GLY A 613 -28.31 18.13 -16.82
C GLY A 613 -27.96 17.54 -15.45
N PHE A 614 -26.73 17.72 -14.94
CA PHE A 614 -26.45 17.43 -13.54
C PHE A 614 -27.26 18.38 -12.63
N PRO A 615 -28.06 17.88 -11.67
CA PRO A 615 -28.92 18.75 -10.85
C PRO A 615 -28.11 19.77 -10.03
N ALA A 616 -28.58 21.02 -10.01
CA ALA A 616 -27.94 22.12 -9.28
C ALA A 616 -28.23 22.12 -7.77
N SER A 617 -29.20 21.32 -7.31
CA SER A 617 -29.57 21.24 -5.91
C SER A 617 -30.14 19.89 -5.55
N PHE A 618 -29.87 19.45 -4.32
CA PHE A 618 -30.40 18.24 -3.70
C PHE A 618 -30.87 18.55 -2.27
N SER A 619 -31.90 17.85 -1.81
CA SER A 619 -32.34 17.87 -0.42
C SER A 619 -31.68 16.73 0.34
N ILE A 620 -31.01 17.02 1.46
CA ILE A 620 -30.38 16.00 2.31
C ILE A 620 -31.40 14.97 2.77
N GLN A 621 -32.60 15.43 3.16
CA GLN A 621 -33.66 14.55 3.63
C GLN A 621 -34.21 13.65 2.52
N ASP A 622 -34.29 14.12 1.27
CA ASP A 622 -34.74 13.31 0.15
C ASP A 622 -33.70 12.25 -0.24
N LEU A 623 -32.41 12.63 -0.23
CA LEU A 623 -31.31 11.69 -0.44
C LEU A 623 -31.36 10.56 0.61
N LEU A 624 -31.57 10.90 1.87
CA LEU A 624 -31.70 9.91 2.94
C LEU A 624 -32.99 9.09 2.85
N ALA A 625 -34.09 9.69 2.39
CA ALA A 625 -35.33 8.95 2.16
C ALA A 625 -35.16 7.89 1.06
N SER A 626 -34.34 8.17 0.04
CA SER A 626 -33.96 7.21 -1.02
C SER A 626 -33.03 6.10 -0.53
N CYS A 627 -32.38 6.31 0.62
CA CYS A 627 -31.42 5.41 1.26
C CYS A 627 -32.07 4.43 2.26
N LYS A 628 -33.41 4.42 2.37
CA LYS A 628 -34.14 3.54 3.31
C LYS A 628 -33.83 2.06 3.06
N GLY A 629 -33.39 1.36 4.11
CA GLY A 629 -33.07 -0.06 4.08
C GLY A 629 -31.58 -0.37 3.84
N ALA A 630 -30.75 0.62 3.54
CA ALA A 630 -29.30 0.44 3.54
C ALA A 630 -28.79 0.16 4.96
N ALA A 631 -27.87 -0.81 5.09
CA ALA A 631 -27.23 -1.10 6.38
C ALA A 631 -26.37 0.06 6.87
N TYR A 632 -25.79 0.82 5.94
CA TYR A 632 -24.90 1.95 6.22
C TYR A 632 -25.24 3.12 5.29
N SER A 633 -25.69 4.24 5.86
CA SER A 633 -26.16 5.40 5.09
C SER A 633 -25.04 6.09 4.29
N ASP A 634 -23.79 5.99 4.74
CA ASP A 634 -22.64 6.54 4.03
C ASP A 634 -22.36 5.81 2.71
N LEU A 635 -22.81 4.56 2.55
CA LEU A 635 -22.67 3.78 1.32
C LEU A 635 -23.78 4.04 0.31
N CYS A 636 -24.79 4.84 0.66
CA CYS A 636 -25.88 5.14 -0.27
C CYS A 636 -25.36 5.93 -1.46
N PRO A 637 -25.76 5.54 -2.69
CA PRO A 637 -25.28 6.20 -3.90
C PRO A 637 -25.76 7.65 -3.95
N PHE A 638 -24.89 8.53 -4.42
CA PHE A 638 -25.24 9.88 -4.84
C PHE A 638 -25.30 9.92 -6.37
N PRO A 639 -26.11 10.80 -7.01
CA PRO A 639 -26.21 10.85 -8.46
C PRO A 639 -24.84 10.97 -9.14
N SER A 640 -24.58 10.05 -10.06
CA SER A 640 -23.31 9.97 -10.78
C SER A 640 -23.10 11.16 -11.70
N VAL A 641 -21.83 11.57 -11.90
CA VAL A 641 -21.48 12.66 -12.82
C VAL A 641 -20.88 12.10 -14.10
N PRO A 642 -21.58 12.18 -15.25
CA PRO A 642 -20.99 11.84 -16.55
C PRO A 642 -20.01 12.95 -17.00
N VAL A 643 -18.77 12.56 -17.23
CA VAL A 643 -17.67 13.43 -17.68
C VAL A 643 -17.23 12.99 -19.07
N VAL A 644 -17.37 13.89 -20.04
CA VAL A 644 -16.90 13.66 -21.42
C VAL A 644 -15.45 14.09 -21.53
N VAL A 645 -14.61 13.18 -22.01
CA VAL A 645 -13.19 13.37 -22.26
C VAL A 645 -12.94 13.17 -23.75
N ALA A 646 -12.52 14.24 -24.44
CA ALA A 646 -12.17 14.19 -25.86
C ALA A 646 -10.67 14.34 -26.05
N ASN A 647 -10.06 13.45 -26.81
CA ASN A 647 -8.66 13.56 -27.19
C ASN A 647 -8.53 14.53 -28.37
N THR A 648 -8.02 15.72 -28.09
CA THR A 648 -7.87 16.81 -29.07
C THR A 648 -6.46 16.89 -29.66
N GLY A 649 -5.56 16.02 -29.23
CA GLY A 649 -4.22 15.90 -29.81
C GLY A 649 -4.12 14.79 -30.85
N SER A 650 -2.91 14.26 -31.02
CA SER A 650 -2.54 13.39 -32.15
C SER A 650 -2.10 11.98 -31.75
N ARG A 651 -2.11 11.63 -30.45
CA ARG A 651 -1.69 10.31 -29.97
C ARG A 651 -2.78 9.62 -29.17
N LEU A 652 -2.90 8.32 -29.35
CA LEU A 652 -3.68 7.45 -28.48
C LEU A 652 -3.14 7.55 -27.05
N SER A 653 -4.03 7.72 -26.08
CA SER A 653 -3.66 7.76 -24.66
C SER A 653 -4.84 7.35 -23.80
N ASP A 654 -4.53 6.78 -22.65
CA ASP A 654 -5.47 6.69 -21.54
C ASP A 654 -5.69 8.08 -20.94
N TYR A 655 -6.73 8.20 -20.11
CA TYR A 655 -6.99 9.38 -19.31
C TYR A 655 -7.59 9.02 -17.95
N VAL A 656 -6.99 9.52 -16.87
CA VAL A 656 -7.54 9.39 -15.50
C VAL A 656 -8.33 10.66 -15.18
N VAL A 657 -9.64 10.51 -15.00
CA VAL A 657 -10.54 11.56 -14.48
C VAL A 657 -10.48 11.53 -12.95
N LEU A 658 -10.08 12.64 -12.34
CA LEU A 658 -10.11 12.84 -10.88
C LEU A 658 -11.19 13.86 -10.54
N GLY A 659 -12.11 13.53 -9.64
CA GLY A 659 -13.16 14.41 -9.16
C GLY A 659 -12.94 14.81 -7.70
N PHE A 660 -12.61 16.08 -7.46
CA PHE A 660 -12.36 16.62 -6.13
C PHE A 660 -13.50 17.51 -5.66
N LEU A 661 -14.04 17.27 -4.47
CA LEU A 661 -14.94 18.19 -3.79
C LEU A 661 -14.18 19.33 -3.12
N ALA A 662 -14.62 20.56 -3.39
CA ALA A 662 -14.21 21.77 -2.71
C ALA A 662 -15.43 22.60 -2.30
N GLY A 663 -15.29 23.43 -1.28
CA GLY A 663 -16.36 24.28 -0.78
C GLY A 663 -16.22 24.64 0.70
N GLN A 664 -17.13 25.48 1.18
CA GLN A 664 -17.20 25.93 2.57
C GLN A 664 -18.50 25.43 3.20
N TYR A 665 -18.56 24.14 3.52
CA TYR A 665 -19.71 23.48 4.16
C TYR A 665 -19.23 22.73 5.41
N GLY A 666 -20.06 22.71 6.46
CA GLY A 666 -19.67 22.17 7.77
C GLY A 666 -18.67 23.05 8.53
N PRO A 667 -17.99 22.52 9.57
CA PRO A 667 -17.15 23.33 10.45
C PRO A 667 -15.80 23.71 9.82
N ALA A 668 -15.30 24.92 10.09
CA ALA A 668 -13.94 25.32 9.75
C ALA A 668 -12.90 24.53 10.59
N PRO A 669 -11.65 24.36 10.12
CA PRO A 669 -11.13 24.78 8.82
C PRO A 669 -11.66 23.90 7.68
N TYR A 670 -11.70 24.47 6.47
CA TYR A 670 -12.13 23.76 5.26
C TYR A 670 -10.93 23.17 4.52
N PRO A 671 -11.00 21.91 4.04
CA PRO A 671 -9.96 21.37 3.19
C PRO A 671 -9.87 22.17 1.88
N ILE A 672 -8.68 22.25 1.29
CA ILE A 672 -8.47 22.87 -0.03
C ILE A 672 -9.38 22.17 -1.05
N LYS A 673 -9.33 20.84 -1.06
CA LYS A 673 -10.21 19.93 -1.80
C LYS A 673 -10.06 18.50 -1.26
N THR A 674 -11.01 17.62 -1.53
CA THR A 674 -10.96 16.18 -1.16
C THR A 674 -11.40 15.34 -2.35
N LEU A 675 -10.63 14.32 -2.72
CA LEU A 675 -10.96 13.39 -3.79
C LEU A 675 -12.21 12.60 -3.40
N ALA A 676 -13.21 12.61 -4.28
CA ALA A 676 -14.51 12.01 -4.01
C ALA A 676 -14.85 10.90 -5.01
N ALA A 677 -14.28 10.94 -6.22
CA ALA A 677 -14.41 9.90 -7.24
C ALA A 677 -13.22 9.94 -8.21
N TYR A 678 -12.92 8.81 -8.85
CA TYR A 678 -12.05 8.78 -10.03
C TYR A 678 -12.47 7.67 -11.00
N LYS A 679 -12.03 7.80 -12.25
CA LYS A 679 -12.20 6.76 -13.27
C LYS A 679 -11.07 6.85 -14.30
N ARG A 680 -10.45 5.72 -14.62
CA ARG A 680 -9.56 5.59 -15.77
C ARG A 680 -10.34 5.24 -17.03
N LEU A 681 -10.10 5.98 -18.10
CA LEU A 681 -10.52 5.71 -19.47
C LEU A 681 -9.34 5.16 -20.25
N PHE A 682 -9.58 4.15 -21.08
CA PHE A 682 -8.52 3.46 -21.81
C PHE A 682 -8.57 3.81 -23.30
N ALA A 683 -7.40 3.99 -23.89
CA ALA A 683 -7.21 4.08 -25.34
C ALA A 683 -8.15 5.10 -26.02
N VAL A 684 -8.21 6.33 -25.50
CA VAL A 684 -8.98 7.41 -26.13
C VAL A 684 -8.25 7.85 -27.40
N ALA A 685 -8.77 7.47 -28.56
CA ALA A 685 -8.12 7.74 -29.85
C ALA A 685 -8.17 9.23 -30.24
N PRO A 686 -7.20 9.74 -31.01
CA PRO A 686 -7.23 11.12 -31.52
C PRO A 686 -8.54 11.46 -32.23
N GLY A 687 -9.11 12.62 -31.87
CA GLY A 687 -10.39 13.09 -32.41
C GLY A 687 -11.63 12.35 -31.89
N GLN A 688 -11.47 11.38 -30.98
CA GLN A 688 -12.57 10.65 -30.36
C GLN A 688 -12.82 11.14 -28.93
N SER A 689 -14.04 10.86 -28.45
CA SER A 689 -14.46 11.14 -27.07
C SER A 689 -14.92 9.86 -26.38
N GLN A 690 -14.67 9.77 -25.08
CA GLN A 690 -15.26 8.77 -24.20
C GLN A 690 -15.92 9.44 -23.00
N THR A 691 -16.86 8.75 -22.35
CA THR A 691 -17.55 9.25 -21.16
C THR A 691 -17.15 8.42 -19.94
N ALA A 692 -16.54 9.08 -18.96
CA ALA A 692 -16.35 8.51 -17.63
C ALA A 692 -17.59 8.80 -16.78
N VAL A 693 -18.10 7.78 -16.08
CA VAL A 693 -19.15 7.97 -15.08
C VAL A 693 -18.48 7.99 -13.70
N LEU A 694 -18.48 9.15 -13.05
CA LEU A 694 -17.97 9.28 -11.69
C LEU A 694 -19.06 8.85 -10.71
N GLU A 695 -18.85 7.68 -10.12
CA GLU A 695 -19.70 7.12 -9.07
C GLU A 695 -19.15 7.47 -7.69
N TRP A 696 -20.07 7.78 -6.78
CA TRP A 696 -19.77 8.23 -5.43
C TRP A 696 -21.01 8.07 -4.55
N THR A 697 -20.79 8.12 -3.25
CA THR A 697 -21.76 7.84 -2.20
C THR A 697 -21.97 9.07 -1.33
N LEU A 698 -23.00 9.08 -0.48
CA LEU A 698 -23.21 10.14 0.51
C LEU A 698 -21.99 10.30 1.43
N GLY A 699 -21.29 9.22 1.77
CA GLY A 699 -20.05 9.25 2.54
C GLY A 699 -18.90 9.98 1.85
N ASN A 700 -18.88 10.01 0.50
CA ASN A 700 -17.88 10.79 -0.24
C ASN A 700 -18.13 12.30 -0.16
N LEU A 701 -19.37 12.73 0.11
CA LEU A 701 -19.74 14.13 0.29
C LEU A 701 -19.64 14.59 1.75
N ALA A 702 -19.78 13.64 2.68
CA ALA A 702 -19.76 13.93 4.11
C ALA A 702 -18.41 14.45 4.61
N ARG A 703 -18.46 15.21 5.71
CA ARG A 703 -17.29 15.60 6.49
C ARG A 703 -17.36 14.98 7.87
N VAL A 704 -16.23 14.95 8.56
CA VAL A 704 -16.15 14.41 9.91
C VAL A 704 -16.14 15.54 10.93
N ASP A 705 -17.02 15.47 11.94
CA ASP A 705 -17.06 16.44 13.04
C ASP A 705 -15.97 16.19 14.10
N GLU A 706 -15.83 17.06 15.10
CA GLU A 706 -14.81 16.92 16.16
C GLU A 706 -14.96 15.65 17.01
N ARG A 707 -16.17 15.07 17.03
CA ARG A 707 -16.50 13.83 17.75
C ARG A 707 -16.28 12.58 16.88
N GLY A 708 -15.85 12.75 15.64
CA GLY A 708 -15.62 11.67 14.68
C GLY A 708 -16.84 11.25 13.87
N ASN A 709 -18.00 11.88 14.05
CA ASN A 709 -19.21 11.50 13.30
C ASN A 709 -19.05 11.89 11.83
N SER A 710 -19.49 11.02 10.91
CA SER A 710 -19.62 11.37 9.50
C SER A 710 -20.94 12.11 9.29
N VAL A 711 -20.88 13.35 8.80
CA VAL A 711 -22.01 14.27 8.72
C VAL A 711 -22.11 14.87 7.32
N LEU A 712 -23.31 14.80 6.75
CA LEU A 712 -23.65 15.49 5.51
C LEU A 712 -24.16 16.90 5.87
N TYR A 713 -23.46 17.92 5.39
CA TYR A 713 -23.78 19.32 5.71
C TYR A 713 -24.49 20.01 4.55
N PRO A 714 -25.47 20.90 4.82
CA PRO A 714 -25.99 21.79 3.80
C PRO A 714 -24.90 22.79 3.37
N GLY A 715 -24.97 23.25 2.12
CA GLY A 715 -24.00 24.19 1.57
C GLY A 715 -23.78 24.04 0.08
N THR A 716 -22.84 24.83 -0.47
CA THR A 716 -22.45 24.76 -1.87
C THR A 716 -21.21 23.88 -2.02
N TYR A 717 -21.30 22.89 -2.89
CA TYR A 717 -20.26 21.94 -3.23
C TYR A 717 -19.84 22.21 -4.67
N THR A 718 -18.53 22.18 -4.92
CA THR A 718 -17.98 22.25 -6.27
C THR A 718 -17.13 21.01 -6.53
N LEU A 719 -17.52 20.23 -7.54
CA LEU A 719 -16.72 19.14 -8.06
C LEU A 719 -15.72 19.71 -9.09
N LEU A 720 -14.45 19.74 -8.72
CA LEU A 720 -13.33 20.11 -9.57
C LEU A 720 -12.84 18.88 -10.32
N LEU A 721 -12.78 18.95 -11.64
CA LEU A 721 -12.28 17.87 -12.49
C LEU A 721 -10.81 18.09 -12.85
N ASP A 722 -9.98 17.11 -12.52
CA ASP A 722 -8.54 17.02 -12.78
C ASP A 722 -7.64 17.91 -11.88
N GLN A 723 -6.33 17.73 -12.02
CA GLN A 723 -5.25 18.52 -11.44
C GLN A 723 -4.25 18.93 -12.54
N PRO A 724 -4.16 20.24 -12.90
CA PRO A 724 -5.00 21.35 -12.43
C PRO A 724 -6.46 21.19 -12.87
N THR A 725 -7.37 21.92 -12.24
CA THR A 725 -8.80 21.88 -12.60
C THR A 725 -9.01 22.34 -14.05
N VAL A 726 -9.59 21.48 -14.89
CA VAL A 726 -9.90 21.79 -16.31
C VAL A 726 -11.39 22.02 -16.55
N ALA A 727 -12.25 21.49 -15.68
CA ALA A 727 -13.69 21.68 -15.70
C ALA A 727 -14.24 21.58 -14.27
N ASN A 728 -15.44 22.10 -14.03
CA ASN A 728 -16.10 21.95 -12.75
C ASN A 728 -17.62 21.94 -12.89
N VAL A 729 -18.29 21.45 -11.85
CA VAL A 729 -19.74 21.57 -11.67
C VAL A 729 -20.03 21.87 -10.21
N SER A 730 -20.93 22.83 -9.96
CA SER A 730 -21.38 23.19 -8.62
C SER A 730 -22.81 22.74 -8.40
N PHE A 731 -23.09 22.30 -7.18
CA PHE A 731 -24.43 21.96 -6.71
C PHE A 731 -24.57 22.34 -5.24
N SER A 732 -25.82 22.49 -4.78
CA SER A 732 -26.11 22.76 -3.38
C SER A 732 -26.77 21.57 -2.69
N LEU A 733 -26.40 21.32 -1.45
CA LEU A 733 -27.18 20.49 -0.54
C LEU A 733 -28.00 21.40 0.36
N SER A 734 -29.30 21.15 0.43
CA SER A 734 -30.28 21.90 1.22
C SER A 734 -30.93 21.02 2.29
N GLY A 735 -31.62 21.64 3.24
CA GLY A 735 -32.24 20.97 4.38
C GLY A 735 -31.36 20.93 5.61
N ALA A 736 -31.73 20.09 6.59
CA ALA A 736 -30.97 19.94 7.83
C ALA A 736 -29.74 19.06 7.61
N GLU A 737 -28.64 19.34 8.32
CA GLU A 737 -27.50 18.42 8.38
C GLU A 737 -27.93 17.05 8.90
N ALA A 738 -27.21 16.00 8.50
CA ALA A 738 -27.54 14.64 8.90
C ALA A 738 -26.29 13.82 9.19
N VAL A 739 -26.32 13.10 10.32
CA VAL A 739 -25.29 12.14 10.71
C VAL A 739 -25.50 10.85 9.90
N LEU A 740 -24.53 10.50 9.07
CA LEU A 740 -24.50 9.25 8.30
C LEU A 740 -23.91 8.10 9.11
N ASP A 741 -22.91 8.40 9.93
CA ASP A 741 -22.28 7.45 10.85
C ASP A 741 -21.99 8.12 12.19
N LYS A 742 -22.49 7.53 13.28
CA LYS A 742 -22.30 8.05 14.64
C LYS A 742 -21.11 7.36 15.28
N TRP A 743 -20.06 8.13 15.57
CA TRP A 743 -18.79 7.59 16.01
C TRP A 743 -18.80 7.21 17.49
N PRO A 744 -18.34 5.99 17.84
CA PRO A 744 -18.21 5.59 19.23
C PRO A 744 -17.14 6.44 19.92
N GLN A 745 -17.45 7.02 21.07
CA GLN A 745 -16.50 7.87 21.77
C GLN A 745 -15.45 7.02 22.50
N PRO A 746 -14.20 7.49 22.60
CA PRO A 746 -13.20 6.79 23.40
C PRO A 746 -13.64 6.71 24.88
N PRO A 747 -13.17 5.71 25.63
CA PRO A 747 -13.40 5.64 27.06
C PRO A 747 -12.98 6.95 27.74
N ALA A 748 -13.77 7.36 28.76
CA ALA A 748 -13.57 8.60 29.50
C ALA A 748 -12.26 8.63 30.30
#